data_AF-A0A1J5HBX0-F1
#
_entry.id   AF-A0A1J5HBX0-F1
#
_cell.length_a   1.000
_cell.length_b   1.000
_cell.length_c   1.000
_cell.angle_alpha   90.00
_cell.angle_beta   90.00
_cell.angle_gamma   90.00
#
_symmetry.space_group_name_H-M   'P 1'
#
loop_
_entity.id
_entity.type
_entity.pdbx_description
1 polymer ?
#
loop_
_entity_poly.entity_id
_entity_poly.type
_entity_poly.pdbx_seq_one_letter_code
_entity_poly.pdbx_strand_id
1 'polypeptide(L)'
;MFEKPTTARQEKVHFPEKATKDQYNEILEEMYRYGGSLDLPELEVFGVGEVDMKAISEFSLALVDFLEKKEQEADEEELERLYHFGQNIHSEFFSASPSLINYIRLPDRLKLMTRATRSKVVQGTFGSVFVGETVYDVSFMKGRLDEITIKAMEELSVPEKLDLLHQLRTVGAQAIAGGEWSRPAYNQVRQTYETLMNSEDSAVFVQLAAEAGLEVLDAEYENPQLSFIRREGQTTDSRLNTRFSNEQVEILTAKFFSKYSLDHVVSNSTRVIPATKDALVCMDKSGLAAGIIKIDVATFLSSPKSELDFDVNQYRIYKQHLDVAEQSPASRRDEISVKIYHAIYDEYVGELVTNGNAEEAAKVFSEILPILSLEEWHTYFLGEVRQQEFPSQNALYQEAGDENSKASEKYVAGLFKYREQLGERYEDDYLELEAALEHDDFEYAFEIASKITLKCHYEKESTSIHQEVAGLQEKVRDTHQTNFAKAKEKFEAARVALGQTEEIQARAGVVKKIDDNLDELGEELRTYIERKLASTDTLPQLELTTLKELIAELKGDDSLERVTDEDVLLFQHVHSGELASKIEREFDFSLSSLSLKEQYFFLNYLKRVTPISADTIKRFTSLYGVDGMRTFLSLEQGDETLGDSIVAFGQHDDVAGTVFRYYSDLLNSADRAETLVREVSGCEGETCIVLANQVRENILKRAQKDLEKAVRSSDPAIVAAEIENYVAEAKEYVALLQEVGAGKIESVLPESLSDEDRSRMQNLLQANYRKAYPEPENDAFKAAVAGSLAKSFSNPHTTFRILRDNGKIVSYNRFDTLRDYTGKEVSYFGSFNADPAYSGVGGIMLEETIKDQLENGRPMMAHCDPTQAITKKYIEDGFVATGFYPLAGKPSFEIWRSKDSTEQLESKEKTIQELLSLVEESKSIVVREQSESETYPELQKSMGLTRYFTHQGKTYLVFETLPNTLQDEFTPPQEDLKKVA
;
A
#
# COMPACT_ATOMS: atom_id res chain seq x y z
N MET A 1 -48.25 19.00 3.75
CA MET A 1 -48.38 20.47 3.84
C MET A 1 -46.98 21.01 4.07
N PHE A 2 -46.32 21.47 3.02
CA PHE A 2 -45.12 22.29 3.11
C PHE A 2 -45.45 23.59 2.36
N GLU A 3 -45.38 24.73 3.05
CA GLU A 3 -45.56 26.04 2.44
C GLU A 3 -44.47 26.26 1.39
N LYS A 4 -44.87 26.65 0.17
CA LYS A 4 -43.93 27.05 -0.87
C LYS A 4 -43.17 28.30 -0.41
N PRO A 5 -41.83 28.35 -0.55
CA PRO A 5 -41.09 29.57 -0.26
C PRO A 5 -41.56 30.68 -1.22
N THR A 6 -41.82 31.85 -0.64
CA THR A 6 -42.07 33.10 -1.35
C THR A 6 -40.92 33.44 -2.30
N THR A 7 -41.26 33.83 -3.52
CA THR A 7 -40.38 34.32 -4.60
C THR A 7 -39.32 35.30 -4.10
N ALA A 8 -38.11 34.80 -3.86
CA ALA A 8 -36.91 35.61 -3.72
C ALA A 8 -36.49 36.16 -5.09
N ARG A 9 -35.85 37.33 -5.10
CA ARG A 9 -35.30 37.95 -6.33
C ARG A 9 -34.35 36.96 -7.02
N GLN A 10 -34.65 36.63 -8.27
CA GLN A 10 -33.72 36.00 -9.21
C GLN A 10 -32.59 36.99 -9.55
N GLU A 11 -31.51 37.00 -8.76
CA GLU A 11 -30.27 37.69 -9.13
C GLU A 11 -29.44 36.74 -10.00
N LYS A 12 -29.20 37.11 -11.27
CA LYS A 12 -28.42 36.32 -12.24
C LYS A 12 -27.02 36.07 -11.69
N VAL A 13 -26.65 34.80 -11.50
CA VAL A 13 -25.27 34.41 -11.21
C VAL A 13 -24.48 34.50 -12.52
N HIS A 14 -23.74 35.58 -12.71
CA HIS A 14 -22.78 35.70 -13.80
C HIS A 14 -21.48 34.98 -13.41
N PHE A 15 -21.01 34.03 -14.23
CA PHE A 15 -19.63 33.57 -14.18
C PHE A 15 -18.72 34.77 -14.45
N PRO A 16 -17.96 35.27 -13.47
CA PRO A 16 -17.06 36.38 -13.71
C PRO A 16 -15.96 35.91 -14.67
N GLU A 17 -15.73 36.61 -15.78
CA GLU A 17 -14.62 36.33 -16.73
C GLU A 17 -13.22 36.32 -16.07
N LYS A 18 -13.12 36.74 -14.81
CA LYS A 18 -11.89 36.80 -14.02
C LYS A 18 -12.10 36.30 -12.59
N ALA A 19 -12.99 35.35 -12.40
CA ALA A 19 -13.20 34.77 -11.08
C ALA A 19 -11.92 34.05 -10.64
N THR A 20 -11.52 34.23 -9.38
CA THR A 20 -10.47 33.41 -8.78
C THR A 20 -11.05 32.07 -8.36
N LYS A 21 -10.18 31.08 -8.16
CA LYS A 21 -10.55 29.78 -7.59
C LYS A 21 -11.34 29.93 -6.28
N ASP A 22 -10.96 30.88 -5.43
CA ASP A 22 -11.66 31.16 -4.17
C ASP A 22 -13.09 31.65 -4.40
N GLN A 23 -13.33 32.48 -5.42
CA GLN A 23 -14.67 32.93 -5.78
C GLN A 23 -15.54 31.78 -6.30
N TYR A 24 -14.96 30.85 -7.05
CA TYR A 24 -15.68 29.62 -7.44
C TYR A 24 -16.01 28.74 -6.24
N ASN A 25 -15.10 28.60 -5.28
CA ASN A 25 -15.37 27.86 -4.05
C ASN A 25 -16.49 28.50 -3.21
N GLU A 26 -16.57 29.83 -3.15
CA GLU A 26 -17.68 30.54 -2.49
C GLU A 26 -19.02 30.24 -3.16
N ILE A 27 -19.06 30.24 -4.51
CA ILE A 27 -20.26 29.88 -5.28
C ILE A 27 -20.67 28.43 -5.01
N LEU A 28 -19.70 27.51 -5.03
CA LEU A 28 -19.94 26.08 -4.79
C LEU A 28 -20.45 25.80 -3.37
N GLU A 29 -19.91 26.49 -2.37
CA GLU A 29 -20.43 26.43 -0.99
C GLU A 29 -21.88 26.92 -0.90
N GLU A 30 -22.21 27.99 -1.60
CA GLU A 30 -23.59 28.49 -1.65
C GLU A 30 -24.51 27.48 -2.34
N MET A 31 -24.12 26.96 -3.51
CA MET A 31 -24.86 25.91 -4.21
C MET A 31 -25.07 24.67 -3.34
N TYR A 32 -24.04 24.24 -2.63
CA TYR A 32 -24.08 23.08 -1.75
C TYR A 32 -25.06 23.28 -0.57
N ARG A 33 -25.04 24.44 0.08
CA ARG A 33 -25.99 24.78 1.18
C ARG A 33 -27.45 24.72 0.75
N TYR A 34 -27.75 25.04 -0.50
CA TYR A 34 -29.10 24.99 -1.05
C TYR A 34 -29.44 23.66 -1.75
N GLY A 35 -28.64 22.60 -1.51
CA GLY A 35 -28.90 21.26 -2.02
C GLY A 35 -28.74 21.15 -3.54
N GLY A 36 -27.89 21.98 -4.15
CA GLY A 36 -27.69 22.03 -5.61
C GLY A 36 -28.81 22.76 -6.36
N SER A 37 -29.94 23.04 -5.70
CA SER A 37 -31.05 23.86 -6.21
C SER A 37 -30.87 25.29 -5.72
N LEU A 38 -29.86 25.99 -6.25
CA LEU A 38 -30.14 27.39 -6.52
C LEU A 38 -31.15 27.37 -7.67
N ASP A 39 -32.28 28.08 -7.54
CA ASP A 39 -33.02 28.60 -8.69
C ASP A 39 -32.04 29.54 -9.42
N LEU A 40 -31.01 28.97 -10.05
CA LEU A 40 -30.06 29.67 -10.90
C LEU A 40 -30.96 30.31 -11.95
N PRO A 41 -31.13 31.63 -11.93
CA PRO A 41 -32.06 32.29 -12.84
C PRO A 41 -31.67 31.84 -14.21
N GLU A 42 -32.63 31.25 -14.96
CA GLU A 42 -32.47 30.70 -16.32
C GLU A 42 -31.09 31.09 -16.81
N LEU A 43 -30.14 30.21 -16.51
CA LEU A 43 -28.77 30.43 -16.86
C LEU A 43 -28.93 30.60 -18.37
N GLU A 44 -28.86 31.85 -18.88
CA GLU A 44 -28.90 32.17 -20.31
C GLU A 44 -27.57 31.63 -20.83
N VAL A 45 -27.49 30.31 -20.77
CA VAL A 45 -26.40 29.41 -21.03
C VAL A 45 -26.34 29.48 -22.53
N PHE A 46 -25.46 30.38 -22.97
CA PHE A 46 -25.00 30.54 -24.35
C PHE A 46 -25.91 31.36 -25.27
N GLY A 47 -26.27 32.57 -24.86
CA GLY A 47 -26.66 33.61 -25.82
C GLY A 47 -25.47 34.10 -26.64
N VAL A 48 -25.01 33.34 -27.67
CA VAL A 48 -24.09 33.72 -28.79
C VAL A 48 -22.99 34.77 -28.47
N GLY A 49 -22.48 34.78 -27.24
CA GLY A 49 -21.31 35.54 -26.80
C GLY A 49 -20.11 34.61 -26.72
N GLU A 50 -18.89 35.16 -26.81
CA GLU A 50 -17.66 34.39 -26.63
C GLU A 50 -17.67 33.69 -25.27
N VAL A 51 -17.88 32.37 -25.28
CA VAL A 51 -17.79 31.54 -24.08
C VAL A 51 -16.33 31.49 -23.66
N ASP A 52 -16.02 31.99 -22.46
CA ASP A 52 -14.69 31.88 -21.90
C ASP A 52 -14.44 30.43 -21.44
N MET A 53 -13.89 29.62 -22.35
CA MET A 53 -13.50 28.22 -22.09
C MET A 53 -12.54 28.09 -20.91
N LYS A 54 -11.75 29.12 -20.62
CA LYS A 54 -10.82 29.12 -19.49
C LYS A 54 -11.59 29.19 -18.17
N ALA A 55 -12.54 30.12 -18.06
CA ALA A 55 -13.41 30.25 -16.89
C ALA A 55 -14.19 28.96 -16.59
N ILE A 56 -14.70 28.28 -17.63
CA ILE A 56 -15.39 26.99 -17.48
C ILE A 56 -14.43 25.90 -16.97
N SER A 57 -13.20 25.85 -17.48
CA SER A 57 -12.20 24.87 -17.05
C SER A 57 -11.79 25.12 -15.59
N GLU A 58 -11.59 26.38 -15.19
CA GLU A 58 -11.27 26.77 -13.81
C GLU A 58 -12.42 26.47 -12.84
N PHE A 59 -13.67 26.74 -13.23
CA PHE A 59 -14.84 26.36 -12.44
C PHE A 59 -14.95 24.84 -12.26
N SER A 60 -14.75 24.07 -13.33
CA SER A 60 -14.86 22.61 -13.27
C SER A 60 -13.79 22.00 -12.36
N LEU A 61 -12.56 22.54 -12.41
CA LEU A 61 -11.49 22.16 -11.49
C LEU A 61 -11.83 22.53 -10.05
N ALA A 62 -12.38 23.74 -9.81
CA ALA A 62 -12.82 24.15 -8.48
C ALA A 62 -13.96 23.26 -7.94
N LEU A 63 -14.88 22.83 -8.80
CA LEU A 63 -15.96 21.90 -8.44
C LEU A 63 -15.42 20.55 -7.98
N VAL A 64 -14.46 19.97 -8.70
CA VAL A 64 -13.84 18.70 -8.31
C VAL A 64 -13.06 18.86 -7.00
N ASP A 65 -12.23 19.90 -6.88
CA ASP A 65 -11.46 20.18 -5.67
C ASP A 65 -12.40 20.43 -4.45
N PHE A 66 -13.55 21.07 -4.67
CA PHE A 66 -14.58 21.28 -3.64
C PHE A 66 -15.22 19.97 -3.18
N LEU A 67 -15.63 19.12 -4.11
CA LEU A 67 -16.25 17.82 -3.81
C LEU A 67 -15.27 16.90 -3.08
N GLU A 68 -14.01 16.84 -3.53
CA GLU A 68 -12.95 16.07 -2.88
C GLU A 68 -12.72 16.54 -1.44
N LYS A 69 -12.60 17.86 -1.23
CA LYS A 69 -12.45 18.42 0.11
C LYS A 69 -13.63 18.10 1.02
N LYS A 70 -14.87 18.27 0.53
CA LYS A 70 -16.08 17.97 1.31
C LYS A 70 -16.20 16.50 1.65
N GLU A 71 -15.81 15.62 0.73
CA GLU A 71 -15.79 14.18 0.95
C GLU A 71 -14.83 13.78 2.07
N GLN A 72 -13.66 14.42 2.17
CA GLN A 72 -12.70 14.18 3.25
C GLN A 72 -13.19 14.66 4.63
N GLU A 73 -14.06 15.66 4.67
CA GLU A 73 -14.62 16.26 5.89
C GLU A 73 -15.96 15.63 6.30
N ALA A 74 -16.60 14.84 5.42
CA ALA A 74 -17.96 14.36 5.59
C ALA A 74 -18.05 13.12 6.50
N ASP A 75 -19.08 13.09 7.35
CA ASP A 75 -19.60 11.87 7.94
C ASP A 75 -20.56 11.15 6.97
N GLU A 76 -21.18 10.05 7.39
CA GLU A 76 -22.04 9.24 6.52
C GLU A 76 -23.28 10.02 6.01
N GLU A 77 -23.89 10.87 6.85
CA GLU A 77 -25.05 11.69 6.47
C GLU A 77 -24.64 12.80 5.49
N GLU A 78 -23.53 13.48 5.78
CA GLU A 78 -23.00 14.54 4.92
C GLU A 78 -22.52 13.99 3.56
N LEU A 79 -21.98 12.76 3.53
CA LEU A 79 -21.58 12.10 2.29
C LEU A 79 -22.81 11.82 1.39
N GLU A 80 -23.93 11.38 1.96
CA GLU A 80 -25.19 11.21 1.21
C GLU A 80 -25.68 12.55 0.63
N ARG A 81 -25.62 13.63 1.41
CA ARG A 81 -25.93 14.99 0.93
C ARG A 81 -25.00 15.44 -0.20
N LEU A 82 -23.72 15.10 -0.10
CA LEU A 82 -22.72 15.39 -1.13
C LEU A 82 -22.99 14.62 -2.42
N TYR A 83 -23.41 13.35 -2.34
CA TYR A 83 -23.87 12.58 -3.50
C TYR A 83 -25.09 13.20 -4.17
N HIS A 84 -26.10 13.61 -3.40
CA HIS A 84 -27.27 14.32 -3.95
C HIS A 84 -26.88 15.63 -4.63
N PHE A 85 -25.96 16.40 -4.02
CA PHE A 85 -25.42 17.59 -4.64
C PHE A 85 -24.73 17.28 -5.97
N GLY A 86 -23.85 16.26 -6.01
CA GLY A 86 -23.19 15.82 -7.24
C GLY A 86 -24.16 15.36 -8.33
N GLN A 87 -25.26 14.68 -7.97
CA GLN A 87 -26.33 14.29 -8.91
C GLN A 87 -27.06 15.51 -9.49
N ASN A 88 -27.34 16.51 -8.66
CA ASN A 88 -27.97 17.75 -9.13
C ASN A 88 -27.02 18.52 -10.07
N ILE A 89 -25.74 18.60 -9.72
CA ILE A 89 -24.71 19.18 -10.60
C ILE A 89 -24.62 18.41 -11.93
N HIS A 90 -24.65 17.07 -11.90
CA HIS A 90 -24.68 16.24 -13.09
C HIS A 90 -25.88 16.59 -13.99
N SER A 91 -27.10 16.59 -13.41
CA SER A 91 -28.33 16.90 -14.13
C SER A 91 -28.28 18.29 -14.78
N GLU A 92 -27.87 19.32 -14.04
CA GLU A 92 -27.89 20.70 -14.51
C GLU A 92 -26.78 21.03 -15.52
N PHE A 93 -25.55 20.52 -15.32
CA PHE A 93 -24.38 20.95 -16.08
C PHE A 93 -23.83 19.91 -17.06
N PHE A 94 -24.05 18.61 -16.81
CA PHE A 94 -23.39 17.53 -17.54
C PHE A 94 -24.34 16.61 -18.32
N SER A 95 -25.64 16.61 -18.01
CA SER A 95 -26.62 15.74 -18.68
C SER A 95 -27.23 16.35 -19.96
N ALA A 96 -27.28 17.67 -20.06
CA ALA A 96 -27.85 18.38 -21.22
C ALA A 96 -26.82 18.53 -22.36
N SER A 97 -27.28 18.53 -23.62
CA SER A 97 -26.42 18.79 -24.79
C SER A 97 -26.70 20.17 -25.39
N PRO A 98 -25.69 21.05 -25.59
CA PRO A 98 -24.29 20.87 -25.23
C PRO A 98 -24.08 20.94 -23.71
N SER A 99 -23.27 20.04 -23.18
CA SER A 99 -22.92 19.98 -21.77
C SER A 99 -21.74 20.89 -21.46
N LEU A 100 -21.50 21.21 -20.18
CA LEU A 100 -20.39 22.06 -19.76
C LEU A 100 -19.03 21.52 -20.27
N ILE A 101 -18.90 20.21 -20.31
CA ILE A 101 -17.69 19.52 -20.77
C ILE A 101 -17.36 19.76 -22.24
N ASN A 102 -18.36 19.98 -23.11
CA ASN A 102 -18.13 20.32 -24.52
C ASN A 102 -17.38 21.65 -24.70
N TYR A 103 -17.32 22.49 -23.65
CA TYR A 103 -16.59 23.76 -23.64
C TYR A 103 -15.22 23.67 -22.96
N ILE A 104 -14.87 22.53 -22.37
CA ILE A 104 -13.56 22.29 -21.77
C ILE A 104 -12.64 21.75 -22.86
N ARG A 105 -11.49 22.42 -23.04
CA ARG A 105 -10.47 21.97 -24.01
C ARG A 105 -9.90 20.63 -23.56
N LEU A 106 -9.59 19.77 -24.53
CA LEU A 106 -9.10 18.42 -24.23
C LEU A 106 -7.94 18.36 -23.22
N PRO A 107 -6.87 19.18 -23.28
CA PRO A 107 -5.81 19.12 -22.28
C PRO A 107 -6.32 19.38 -20.84
N ASP A 108 -7.21 20.37 -20.67
CA ASP A 108 -7.78 20.71 -19.36
C ASP A 108 -8.79 19.65 -18.92
N ARG A 109 -9.53 19.06 -19.86
CA ARG A 109 -10.43 17.93 -19.62
C ARG A 109 -9.68 16.69 -19.14
N LEU A 110 -8.54 16.37 -19.74
CA LEU A 110 -7.70 15.26 -19.30
C LEU A 110 -7.21 15.46 -17.86
N LYS A 111 -6.78 16.68 -17.50
CA LYS A 111 -6.42 17.03 -16.12
C LYS A 111 -7.62 16.93 -15.16
N LEU A 112 -8.78 17.39 -15.60
CA LEU A 112 -10.02 17.30 -14.81
C LEU A 112 -10.44 15.83 -14.58
N MET A 113 -10.37 14.99 -15.62
CA MET A 113 -10.62 13.55 -15.52
C MET A 113 -9.67 12.88 -14.52
N THR A 114 -8.40 13.27 -14.55
CA THR A 114 -7.35 12.78 -13.63
C THR A 114 -7.69 13.07 -12.17
N ARG A 115 -8.33 14.20 -11.88
CA ARG A 115 -8.75 14.56 -10.52
C ARG A 115 -10.12 14.01 -10.16
N ALA A 116 -11.01 13.89 -11.14
CA ALA A 116 -12.36 13.35 -10.98
C ALA A 116 -12.35 11.92 -10.42
N THR A 117 -11.27 11.15 -10.63
CA THR A 117 -11.10 9.82 -10.05
C THR A 117 -10.79 9.83 -8.56
N ARG A 118 -10.46 10.96 -7.96
CA ARG A 118 -10.07 11.02 -6.54
C ARG A 118 -11.24 11.20 -5.60
N SER A 119 -12.36 11.70 -6.12
CA SER A 119 -13.60 11.83 -5.38
C SER A 119 -14.58 10.73 -5.77
N LYS A 120 -15.02 9.92 -4.80
CA LYS A 120 -16.05 8.89 -5.03
C LYS A 120 -17.37 9.54 -5.46
N VAL A 121 -17.66 10.74 -4.94
CA VAL A 121 -18.83 11.51 -5.36
C VAL A 121 -18.76 11.90 -6.83
N VAL A 122 -17.63 12.44 -7.30
CA VAL A 122 -17.46 12.79 -8.71
C VAL A 122 -17.55 11.56 -9.59
N GLN A 123 -16.81 10.49 -9.27
CA GLN A 123 -16.84 9.22 -10.00
C GLN A 123 -18.27 8.67 -10.14
N GLY A 124 -19.03 8.65 -9.04
CA GLY A 124 -20.38 8.11 -9.00
C GLY A 124 -21.40 8.97 -9.76
N THR A 125 -21.19 10.28 -9.89
CA THR A 125 -22.21 11.20 -10.41
C THR A 125 -21.98 11.59 -11.86
N PHE A 126 -20.94 12.36 -12.18
CA PHE A 126 -20.69 12.88 -13.53
C PHE A 126 -19.34 12.45 -14.13
N GLY A 127 -18.53 11.65 -13.41
CA GLY A 127 -17.24 11.13 -13.88
C GLY A 127 -17.31 10.40 -15.22
N SER A 128 -18.36 9.60 -15.42
CA SER A 128 -18.55 8.78 -16.63
C SER A 128 -18.83 9.61 -17.90
N VAL A 129 -19.40 10.81 -17.76
CA VAL A 129 -19.64 11.73 -18.87
C VAL A 129 -18.33 12.16 -19.51
N PHE A 130 -17.29 12.35 -18.69
CA PHE A 130 -15.98 12.73 -19.22
C PHE A 130 -15.39 11.70 -20.16
N VAL A 131 -15.59 10.42 -19.88
CA VAL A 131 -15.09 9.33 -20.72
C VAL A 131 -15.79 9.35 -22.08
N GLY A 132 -17.13 9.43 -22.10
CA GLY A 132 -17.92 9.39 -23.34
C GLY A 132 -17.59 10.53 -24.30
N GLU A 133 -17.56 11.77 -23.78
CA GLU A 133 -17.23 12.96 -24.57
C GLU A 133 -15.77 12.98 -25.02
N THR A 134 -14.85 12.43 -24.21
CA THR A 134 -13.46 12.29 -24.60
C THR A 134 -13.29 11.26 -25.72
N VAL A 135 -14.02 10.13 -25.69
CA VAL A 135 -14.03 9.19 -26.83
C VAL A 135 -14.52 9.89 -28.10
N TYR A 136 -15.59 10.69 -28.01
CA TYR A 136 -16.10 11.44 -29.15
C TYR A 136 -15.03 12.38 -29.73
N ASP A 137 -14.49 13.28 -28.91
CA ASP A 137 -13.51 14.28 -29.38
C ASP A 137 -12.25 13.62 -29.94
N VAL A 138 -11.71 12.60 -29.26
CA VAL A 138 -10.53 11.87 -29.74
C VAL A 138 -10.83 11.16 -31.06
N SER A 139 -12.02 10.58 -31.25
CA SER A 139 -12.37 9.86 -32.49
C SER A 139 -12.32 10.75 -33.73
N PHE A 140 -12.62 12.05 -33.58
CA PHE A 140 -12.60 13.03 -34.66
C PHE A 140 -11.30 13.85 -34.72
N MET A 141 -10.37 13.64 -33.80
CA MET A 141 -9.04 14.25 -33.85
C MET A 141 -8.15 13.59 -34.91
N LYS A 142 -7.33 14.41 -35.57
CA LYS A 142 -6.40 13.97 -36.63
C LYS A 142 -5.07 13.44 -36.06
N GLY A 143 -5.13 12.48 -35.13
CA GLY A 143 -3.94 11.78 -34.62
C GLY A 143 -2.97 12.67 -33.84
N ARG A 144 -3.47 13.40 -32.84
CA ARG A 144 -2.66 14.32 -31.99
C ARG A 144 -2.89 14.13 -30.50
N LEU A 145 -3.46 12.98 -30.11
CA LEU A 145 -3.76 12.72 -28.70
C LEU A 145 -2.48 12.59 -27.89
N ASP A 146 -1.48 11.87 -28.39
CA ASP A 146 -0.18 11.67 -27.73
C ASP A 146 0.53 13.01 -27.43
N GLU A 147 0.63 13.91 -28.40
CA GLU A 147 1.19 15.27 -28.22
C GLU A 147 0.45 16.04 -27.11
N ILE A 148 -0.88 15.99 -27.11
CA ILE A 148 -1.73 16.70 -26.15
C ILE A 148 -1.61 16.10 -24.76
N THR A 149 -1.62 14.77 -24.66
CA THR A 149 -1.47 14.02 -23.41
C THR A 149 -0.11 14.27 -22.80
N ILE A 150 0.98 14.14 -23.56
CA ILE A 150 2.34 14.37 -23.07
C ILE A 150 2.47 15.78 -22.52
N LYS A 151 1.99 16.78 -23.26
CA LYS A 151 1.97 18.17 -22.78
C LYS A 151 1.13 18.35 -21.53
N ALA A 152 -0.02 17.68 -21.42
CA ALA A 152 -0.82 17.72 -20.20
C ALA A 152 -0.07 17.09 -19.02
N MET A 153 0.66 15.99 -19.25
CA MET A 153 1.46 15.29 -18.25
C MET A 153 2.67 16.09 -17.77
N GLU A 154 3.25 17.00 -18.56
CA GLU A 154 4.37 17.85 -18.13
C GLU A 154 4.07 18.65 -16.85
N GLU A 155 2.80 19.01 -16.63
CA GLU A 155 2.35 19.76 -15.47
C GLU A 155 1.86 18.87 -14.31
N LEU A 156 1.79 17.55 -14.52
CA LEU A 156 1.25 16.60 -13.56
C LEU A 156 2.38 15.95 -12.73
N SER A 157 2.10 15.73 -11.45
CA SER A 157 2.90 14.85 -10.59
C SER A 157 2.89 13.40 -11.13
N VAL A 158 3.83 12.56 -10.69
CA VAL A 158 3.85 11.15 -11.11
C VAL A 158 2.53 10.43 -10.77
N PRO A 159 1.94 10.57 -9.57
CA PRO A 159 0.66 9.94 -9.28
C PRO A 159 -0.49 10.45 -10.17
N GLU A 160 -0.54 11.75 -10.46
CA GLU A 160 -1.49 12.31 -11.43
C GLU A 160 -1.28 11.74 -12.84
N LYS A 161 -0.03 11.50 -13.26
CA LYS A 161 0.24 10.82 -14.53
C LYS A 161 -0.34 9.41 -14.57
N LEU A 162 -0.28 8.66 -13.46
CA LEU A 162 -0.85 7.31 -13.36
C LEU A 162 -2.39 7.34 -13.39
N ASP A 163 -3.01 8.28 -12.68
CA ASP A 163 -4.45 8.52 -12.75
C ASP A 163 -4.89 8.83 -14.19
N LEU A 164 -4.15 9.68 -14.90
CA LEU A 164 -4.43 10.01 -16.29
C LEU A 164 -4.32 8.78 -17.20
N LEU A 165 -3.27 7.96 -17.03
CA LEU A 165 -3.13 6.70 -17.75
C LEU A 165 -4.32 5.78 -17.48
N HIS A 166 -4.68 5.57 -16.21
CA HIS A 166 -5.86 4.79 -15.83
C HIS A 166 -7.15 5.31 -16.51
N GLN A 167 -7.31 6.64 -16.61
CA GLN A 167 -8.44 7.24 -17.31
C GLN A 167 -8.39 7.05 -18.83
N LEU A 168 -7.22 7.18 -19.45
CA LEU A 168 -7.04 6.87 -20.87
C LEU A 168 -7.34 5.39 -21.16
N ARG A 169 -7.02 4.49 -20.24
CA ARG A 169 -7.43 3.07 -20.31
C ARG A 169 -8.95 2.96 -20.43
N THR A 170 -9.68 3.68 -19.58
CA THR A 170 -11.15 3.68 -19.58
C THR A 170 -11.73 4.28 -20.87
N VAL A 171 -11.12 5.35 -21.39
CA VAL A 171 -11.44 5.93 -22.71
C VAL A 171 -11.22 4.92 -23.83
N GLY A 172 -10.09 4.22 -23.84
CA GLY A 172 -9.78 3.19 -24.83
C GLY A 172 -10.78 2.04 -24.80
N ALA A 173 -11.11 1.52 -23.62
CA ALA A 173 -12.13 0.49 -23.45
C ALA A 173 -13.52 0.95 -23.91
N GLN A 174 -13.88 2.20 -23.61
CA GLN A 174 -15.12 2.79 -24.10
C GLN A 174 -15.11 3.00 -25.62
N ALA A 175 -13.96 3.27 -26.22
CA ALA A 175 -13.84 3.36 -27.67
C ALA A 175 -13.98 1.99 -28.35
N ILE A 176 -13.49 0.90 -27.73
CA ILE A 176 -13.73 -0.47 -28.18
C ILE A 176 -15.24 -0.77 -28.13
N ALA A 177 -15.91 -0.38 -27.05
CA ALA A 177 -17.36 -0.52 -26.87
C ALA A 177 -18.19 0.12 -27.98
N GLY A 178 -17.78 1.31 -28.43
CA GLY A 178 -18.52 2.09 -29.42
C GLY A 178 -18.45 1.50 -30.84
N GLY A 179 -17.54 0.55 -31.08
CA GLY A 179 -17.37 -0.10 -32.38
C GLY A 179 -16.65 0.78 -33.40
N GLU A 180 -17.04 0.67 -34.67
CA GLU A 180 -16.24 1.19 -35.80
C GLU A 180 -16.03 2.72 -35.76
N TRP A 181 -17.03 3.50 -35.33
CA TRP A 181 -16.94 4.96 -35.34
C TRP A 181 -15.93 5.50 -34.31
N SER A 182 -15.75 4.78 -33.20
CA SER A 182 -14.83 5.15 -32.11
C SER A 182 -13.48 4.45 -32.19
N ARG A 183 -13.29 3.53 -33.14
CA ARG A 183 -12.00 2.87 -33.40
C ARG A 183 -10.80 3.83 -33.53
N PRO A 184 -10.94 5.02 -34.16
CA PRO A 184 -9.84 6.00 -34.18
C PRO A 184 -9.42 6.50 -32.78
N ALA A 185 -10.33 6.55 -31.81
CA ALA A 185 -9.99 6.90 -30.43
C ALA A 185 -9.21 5.78 -29.72
N TYR A 186 -9.63 4.52 -29.88
CA TYR A 186 -8.86 3.37 -29.38
C TYR A 186 -7.42 3.39 -29.93
N ASN A 187 -7.26 3.54 -31.24
CA ASN A 187 -5.94 3.56 -31.88
C ASN A 187 -5.06 4.72 -31.36
N GLN A 188 -5.64 5.90 -31.14
CA GLN A 188 -4.91 7.06 -30.59
C GLN A 188 -4.54 6.89 -29.11
N VAL A 189 -5.42 6.27 -28.31
CA VAL A 189 -5.10 5.92 -26.92
C VAL A 189 -3.96 4.91 -26.90
N ARG A 190 -4.07 3.84 -27.70
CA ARG A 190 -3.02 2.81 -27.87
C ARG A 190 -1.69 3.42 -28.28
N GLN A 191 -1.68 4.32 -29.26
CA GLN A 191 -0.47 5.06 -29.69
C GLN A 191 0.10 5.92 -28.55
N THR A 192 -0.74 6.59 -27.76
CA THR A 192 -0.28 7.37 -26.59
C THR A 192 0.47 6.48 -25.60
N TYR A 193 -0.05 5.28 -25.32
CA TYR A 193 0.63 4.30 -24.47
C TYR A 193 1.99 3.87 -25.04
N GLU A 194 2.04 3.51 -26.32
CA GLU A 194 3.28 3.15 -27.02
C GLU A 194 4.31 4.30 -26.98
N THR A 195 3.88 5.55 -27.17
CA THR A 195 4.77 6.72 -27.09
C THR A 195 5.33 6.91 -25.68
N LEU A 196 4.52 6.73 -24.63
CA LEU A 196 4.96 6.86 -23.24
C LEU A 196 5.90 5.74 -22.82
N MET A 197 5.64 4.49 -23.24
CA MET A 197 6.53 3.35 -23.00
C MET A 197 7.94 3.58 -23.58
N ASN A 198 8.03 4.26 -24.72
CA ASN A 198 9.29 4.53 -25.41
C ASN A 198 9.90 5.91 -25.08
N SER A 199 9.29 6.67 -24.16
CA SER A 199 9.72 8.02 -23.81
C SER A 199 10.91 7.99 -22.85
N GLU A 200 12.07 8.49 -23.28
CA GLU A 200 13.28 8.61 -22.44
C GLU A 200 13.10 9.60 -21.27
N ASP A 201 12.19 10.56 -21.42
CA ASP A 201 11.90 11.60 -20.43
C ASP A 201 10.87 11.17 -19.36
N SER A 202 10.21 10.03 -19.56
CA SER A 202 9.20 9.52 -18.63
C SER A 202 9.84 8.74 -17.50
N ALA A 203 9.38 8.96 -16.26
CA ALA A 203 9.77 8.12 -15.14
C ALA A 203 9.42 6.65 -15.44
N VAL A 204 10.26 5.71 -15.01
CA VAL A 204 10.06 4.26 -15.22
C VAL A 204 8.68 3.81 -14.76
N PHE A 205 8.19 4.39 -13.67
CA PHE A 205 6.87 4.09 -13.13
C PHE A 205 5.73 4.41 -14.12
N VAL A 206 5.86 5.50 -14.88
CA VAL A 206 4.89 5.89 -15.92
C VAL A 206 4.99 4.95 -17.11
N GLN A 207 6.20 4.49 -17.48
CA GLN A 207 6.40 3.52 -18.56
C GLN A 207 5.77 2.16 -18.23
N LEU A 208 5.99 1.65 -17.00
CA LEU A 208 5.41 0.38 -16.56
C LEU A 208 3.89 0.45 -16.47
N ALA A 209 3.34 1.56 -15.97
CA ALA A 209 1.90 1.80 -15.98
C ALA A 209 1.33 1.92 -17.39
N ALA A 210 2.09 2.53 -18.32
CA ALA A 210 1.71 2.61 -19.71
C ALA A 210 1.66 1.21 -20.35
N GLU A 211 2.67 0.39 -20.11
CA GLU A 211 2.71 -0.97 -20.63
C GLU A 211 1.61 -1.85 -20.04
N ALA A 212 1.38 -1.78 -18.72
CA ALA A 212 0.27 -2.48 -18.06
C ALA A 212 -1.10 -2.03 -18.62
N GLY A 213 -1.27 -0.72 -18.87
CA GLY A 213 -2.49 -0.17 -19.47
C GLY A 213 -2.71 -0.65 -20.90
N LEU A 214 -1.64 -0.77 -21.69
CA LEU A 214 -1.68 -1.30 -23.06
C LEU A 214 -2.05 -2.80 -23.07
N GLU A 215 -1.43 -3.62 -22.22
CA GLU A 215 -1.76 -5.05 -22.08
C GLU A 215 -3.25 -5.25 -21.77
N VAL A 216 -3.83 -4.42 -20.89
CA VAL A 216 -5.27 -4.46 -20.56
C VAL A 216 -6.14 -4.06 -21.75
N LEU A 217 -5.75 -3.02 -22.49
CA LEU A 217 -6.50 -2.54 -23.64
C LEU A 217 -6.51 -3.54 -24.79
N ASP A 218 -5.38 -4.18 -25.05
CA ASP A 218 -5.27 -5.21 -26.09
C ASP A 218 -6.10 -6.44 -25.70
N ALA A 219 -6.09 -6.85 -24.42
CA ALA A 219 -6.96 -7.91 -23.92
C ALA A 219 -8.46 -7.57 -24.01
N GLU A 220 -8.86 -6.33 -23.73
CA GLU A 220 -10.24 -5.84 -23.92
C GLU A 220 -10.62 -5.75 -25.41
N TYR A 221 -9.66 -5.50 -26.32
CA TYR A 221 -9.92 -5.50 -27.75
C TYR A 221 -10.17 -6.92 -28.28
N GLU A 222 -9.37 -7.89 -27.83
CA GLU A 222 -9.51 -9.31 -28.18
C GLU A 222 -10.75 -9.95 -27.56
N ASN A 223 -11.09 -9.58 -26.32
CA ASN A 223 -12.23 -10.13 -25.58
C ASN A 223 -13.05 -9.02 -24.91
N PRO A 224 -13.84 -8.25 -25.67
CA PRO A 224 -14.58 -7.11 -25.16
C PRO A 224 -15.54 -7.50 -24.04
N GLN A 225 -15.41 -6.85 -22.88
CA GLN A 225 -16.32 -7.09 -21.78
C GLN A 225 -17.69 -6.45 -22.07
N LEU A 226 -18.73 -7.27 -22.04
CA LEU A 226 -20.11 -6.83 -22.19
C LEU A 226 -20.62 -6.27 -20.85
N SER A 227 -20.52 -4.94 -20.67
CA SER A 227 -21.27 -4.23 -19.65
C SER A 227 -22.61 -3.76 -20.23
N PHE A 228 -23.67 -4.55 -20.04
CA PHE A 228 -25.03 -4.21 -20.51
C PHE A 228 -25.81 -3.28 -19.57
N ILE A 229 -25.33 -3.08 -18.33
CA ILE A 229 -26.03 -2.28 -17.33
C ILE A 229 -25.06 -1.25 -16.76
N ARG A 230 -25.35 0.03 -17.03
CA ARG A 230 -24.81 1.17 -16.29
C ARG A 230 -25.90 1.73 -15.39
N ARG A 231 -25.64 1.78 -14.10
CA ARG A 231 -26.38 2.46 -13.04
C ARG A 231 -25.63 3.75 -12.75
N GLU A 232 -26.21 4.86 -13.21
CA GLU A 232 -25.79 6.20 -12.79
C GLU A 232 -25.81 6.30 -11.25
N GLY A 233 -24.82 6.97 -10.66
CA GLY A 233 -24.71 7.10 -9.20
C GLY A 233 -23.81 6.06 -8.53
N GLN A 234 -23.50 4.93 -9.17
CA GLN A 234 -22.62 3.93 -8.58
C GLN A 234 -21.20 4.07 -9.14
N THR A 235 -20.21 4.25 -8.27
CA THR A 235 -18.75 4.20 -8.60
C THR A 235 -18.31 2.88 -9.23
N THR A 236 -19.25 1.95 -9.37
CA THR A 236 -19.03 0.53 -9.61
C THR A 236 -19.09 0.11 -11.06
N ASP A 237 -19.43 1.02 -11.97
CA ASP A 237 -19.86 0.71 -13.32
C ASP A 237 -18.81 1.07 -14.38
N SER A 238 -17.53 1.02 -13.99
CA SER A 238 -16.43 1.05 -14.93
C SER A 238 -16.46 -0.20 -15.81
N ARG A 239 -16.34 0.00 -17.13
CA ARG A 239 -16.33 -1.10 -18.12
C ARG A 239 -15.14 -2.03 -17.91
N LEU A 240 -14.01 -1.47 -17.47
CA LEU A 240 -12.84 -2.24 -17.08
C LEU A 240 -13.04 -2.70 -15.64
N ASN A 241 -13.87 -3.71 -15.43
CA ASN A 241 -13.72 -4.52 -14.23
C ASN A 241 -12.38 -5.23 -14.44
N THR A 242 -11.34 -4.75 -13.78
CA THR A 242 -10.04 -5.40 -13.81
C THR A 242 -10.29 -6.85 -13.45
N ARG A 243 -10.22 -7.73 -14.45
CA ARG A 243 -10.10 -9.14 -14.22
C ARG A 243 -8.74 -9.27 -13.55
N PHE A 244 -8.72 -9.14 -12.23
CA PHE A 244 -8.07 -10.17 -11.45
C PHE A 244 -8.74 -11.45 -11.95
N SER A 245 -8.15 -12.08 -12.97
CA SER A 245 -8.63 -13.29 -13.62
C SER A 245 -8.65 -14.49 -12.69
N ASN A 246 -8.56 -14.25 -11.39
CA ASN A 246 -8.35 -15.24 -10.38
C ASN A 246 -9.64 -15.32 -9.58
N GLU A 247 -10.44 -16.32 -9.92
CA GLU A 247 -11.24 -17.08 -8.96
C GLU A 247 -10.56 -17.13 -7.58
N GLN A 248 -9.22 -17.17 -7.52
CA GLN A 248 -8.42 -17.05 -6.30
C GLN A 248 -8.64 -15.74 -5.51
N VAL A 249 -8.79 -14.56 -6.12
CA VAL A 249 -9.05 -13.30 -5.38
C VAL A 249 -10.47 -13.31 -4.79
N GLU A 250 -11.46 -13.80 -5.53
CA GLU A 250 -12.82 -13.97 -5.02
C GLU A 250 -12.84 -15.01 -3.89
N ILE A 251 -12.15 -16.15 -4.06
CA ILE A 251 -11.96 -17.16 -3.02
C ILE A 251 -11.26 -16.58 -1.80
N LEU A 252 -10.20 -15.77 -1.98
CA LEU A 252 -9.46 -15.14 -0.89
C LEU A 252 -10.31 -14.09 -0.17
N THR A 253 -11.08 -13.30 -0.91
CA THR A 253 -12.00 -12.30 -0.37
C THR A 253 -13.11 -12.96 0.44
N ALA A 254 -13.76 -13.99 -0.12
CA ALA A 254 -14.76 -14.79 0.57
C ALA A 254 -14.16 -15.49 1.81
N LYS A 255 -12.95 -16.07 1.67
CA LYS A 255 -12.22 -16.67 2.79
C LYS A 255 -11.93 -15.63 3.89
N PHE A 256 -11.57 -14.41 3.53
CA PHE A 256 -11.34 -13.32 4.48
C PHE A 256 -12.63 -12.99 5.25
N PHE A 257 -13.72 -12.67 4.54
CA PHE A 257 -14.97 -12.28 5.16
C PHE A 257 -15.69 -13.43 5.90
N SER A 258 -15.39 -14.69 5.59
CA SER A 258 -15.84 -15.86 6.37
C SER A 258 -15.17 -15.99 7.76
N LYS A 259 -14.13 -15.20 8.03
CA LYS A 259 -13.28 -15.31 9.23
C LYS A 259 -13.17 -14.02 10.02
N TYR A 260 -13.25 -12.90 9.32
CA TYR A 260 -13.04 -11.59 9.91
C TYR A 260 -14.17 -10.67 9.49
N SER A 261 -14.48 -9.73 10.36
CA SER A 261 -15.26 -8.55 9.99
C SER A 261 -14.35 -7.33 9.95
N LEU A 262 -14.67 -6.35 9.11
CA LEU A 262 -14.04 -5.03 9.15
C LEU A 262 -14.90 -4.07 9.97
N ASP A 263 -14.24 -3.18 10.68
CA ASP A 263 -14.86 -2.02 11.34
C ASP A 263 -15.54 -1.06 10.36
N HIS A 264 -14.95 -0.90 9.18
CA HIS A 264 -15.49 -0.11 8.09
C HIS A 264 -15.44 -0.89 6.77
N VAL A 265 -16.59 -0.98 6.08
CA VAL A 265 -16.66 -1.58 4.74
C VAL A 265 -16.38 -0.47 3.72
N VAL A 266 -15.26 -0.58 2.99
CA VAL A 266 -14.86 0.41 1.96
C VAL A 266 -15.93 0.53 0.88
N SER A 267 -16.40 -0.61 0.39
CA SER A 267 -17.49 -0.72 -0.56
C SER A 267 -18.04 -2.15 -0.57
N ASN A 268 -19.23 -2.31 -1.17
CA ASN A 268 -19.94 -3.58 -1.40
C ASN A 268 -19.23 -4.58 -2.34
N SER A 269 -17.94 -4.38 -2.55
CA SER A 269 -17.13 -5.04 -3.57
C SER A 269 -15.66 -4.92 -3.26
N THR A 270 -15.37 -4.68 -1.98
CA THR A 270 -14.03 -4.63 -1.48
C THR A 270 -13.39 -5.97 -1.79
N ARG A 271 -12.33 -5.98 -2.58
CA ARG A 271 -11.54 -7.17 -2.83
C ARG A 271 -10.38 -7.18 -1.86
N VAL A 272 -10.05 -8.34 -1.29
CA VAL A 272 -8.94 -8.47 -0.35
C VAL A 272 -7.86 -9.31 -1.00
N ILE A 273 -6.67 -8.73 -1.18
CA ILE A 273 -5.51 -9.43 -1.73
C ILE A 273 -4.31 -9.39 -0.79
N PRO A 274 -3.48 -10.45 -0.77
CA PRO A 274 -2.15 -10.40 -0.20
C PRO A 274 -1.31 -9.33 -0.90
N ALA A 275 -0.91 -8.31 -0.17
CA ALA A 275 -0.05 -7.25 -0.69
C ALA A 275 1.39 -7.41 -0.23
N THR A 276 1.56 -7.86 1.01
CA THR A 276 2.84 -8.05 1.69
C THR A 276 2.83 -9.33 2.51
N LYS A 277 3.95 -9.64 3.16
CA LYS A 277 4.04 -10.76 4.12
C LYS A 277 3.20 -10.52 5.38
N ASP A 278 2.92 -9.27 5.71
CA ASP A 278 2.35 -8.78 6.97
C ASP A 278 1.04 -7.99 6.82
N ALA A 279 0.49 -7.92 5.60
CA ALA A 279 -0.75 -7.21 5.35
C ALA A 279 -1.51 -7.66 4.11
N LEU A 280 -2.82 -7.47 4.17
CA LEU A 280 -3.74 -7.55 3.04
C LEU A 280 -4.11 -6.12 2.60
N VAL A 281 -4.25 -5.92 1.30
CA VAL A 281 -4.85 -4.70 0.73
C VAL A 281 -6.32 -4.94 0.48
N CYS A 282 -7.15 -4.01 0.95
CA CYS A 282 -8.52 -3.83 0.51
C CYS A 282 -8.51 -2.96 -0.75
N MET A 283 -8.94 -3.50 -1.87
CA MET A 283 -9.12 -2.78 -3.12
C MET A 283 -10.58 -2.40 -3.34
N ASP A 284 -10.80 -1.24 -3.95
CA ASP A 284 -12.11 -0.86 -4.48
C ASP A 284 -12.41 -1.55 -5.83
N LYS A 285 -13.56 -1.23 -6.45
CA LYS A 285 -13.92 -1.82 -7.76
C LYS A 285 -13.03 -1.37 -8.91
N SER A 286 -12.36 -0.23 -8.80
CA SER A 286 -11.43 0.24 -9.81
C SER A 286 -10.11 -0.54 -9.78
N GLY A 287 -9.92 -1.39 -8.76
CA GLY A 287 -8.70 -2.15 -8.53
C GLY A 287 -7.62 -1.32 -7.85
N LEU A 288 -7.98 -0.16 -7.27
CA LEU A 288 -7.06 0.66 -6.49
C LEU A 288 -7.16 0.31 -5.01
N ALA A 289 -6.04 0.38 -4.30
CA ALA A 289 -6.04 0.19 -2.86
C ALA A 289 -6.87 1.28 -2.17
N ALA A 290 -7.68 0.89 -1.21
CA ALA A 290 -8.48 1.79 -0.40
C ALA A 290 -8.11 1.74 1.09
N GLY A 291 -7.52 0.64 1.55
CA GLY A 291 -7.02 0.49 2.90
C GLY A 291 -6.20 -0.79 3.07
N ILE A 292 -5.58 -0.91 4.22
CA ILE A 292 -4.71 -2.03 4.59
C ILE A 292 -5.24 -2.71 5.85
N ILE A 293 -5.15 -4.03 5.86
CA ILE A 293 -5.41 -4.86 7.03
C ILE A 293 -4.09 -5.51 7.44
N LYS A 294 -3.57 -5.16 8.62
CA LYS A 294 -2.36 -5.80 9.15
C LYS A 294 -2.69 -7.18 9.69
N ILE A 295 -2.10 -8.20 9.09
CA ILE A 295 -2.31 -9.60 9.47
C ILE A 295 -1.12 -10.44 9.00
N ASP A 296 -0.75 -11.46 9.78
CA ASP A 296 0.17 -12.46 9.29
C ASP A 296 -0.48 -13.24 8.12
N VAL A 297 -0.07 -12.88 6.91
CA VAL A 297 -0.63 -13.42 5.66
C VAL A 297 -0.34 -14.91 5.55
N ALA A 298 0.82 -15.40 6.02
CA ALA A 298 1.13 -16.83 5.96
C ALA A 298 0.19 -17.63 6.88
N THR A 299 -0.07 -17.12 8.08
CA THR A 299 -1.06 -17.70 9.00
C THR A 299 -2.48 -17.64 8.41
N PHE A 300 -2.87 -16.53 7.78
CA PHE A 300 -4.16 -16.41 7.10
C PHE A 300 -4.30 -17.40 5.92
N LEU A 301 -3.31 -17.48 5.04
CA LEU A 301 -3.35 -18.35 3.86
C LEU A 301 -3.35 -19.83 4.24
N SER A 302 -2.61 -20.23 5.28
CA SER A 302 -2.55 -21.62 5.75
C SER A 302 -3.79 -22.05 6.55
N SER A 303 -4.55 -21.10 7.10
CA SER A 303 -5.75 -21.43 7.87
C SER A 303 -6.82 -22.10 6.97
N PRO A 304 -7.46 -23.22 7.40
CA PRO A 304 -8.49 -23.89 6.61
C PRO A 304 -9.68 -22.95 6.38
N LYS A 305 -10.48 -23.12 5.31
CA LYS A 305 -11.76 -22.41 5.19
C LYS A 305 -12.57 -22.64 6.48
N SER A 306 -13.20 -21.59 7.01
CA SER A 306 -14.06 -21.76 8.19
C SER A 306 -15.28 -22.61 7.81
N GLU A 307 -15.95 -23.23 8.78
CA GLU A 307 -17.23 -23.91 8.53
C GLU A 307 -18.34 -22.93 8.11
N LEU A 308 -18.12 -21.62 8.25
CA LEU A 308 -19.00 -20.57 7.73
C LEU A 308 -18.65 -20.37 6.24
N ASP A 309 -19.19 -21.22 5.38
CA ASP A 309 -18.95 -21.20 3.92
C ASP A 309 -19.57 -19.99 3.18
N PHE A 310 -19.80 -18.85 3.84
CA PHE A 310 -20.51 -17.70 3.24
C PHE A 310 -19.78 -16.36 3.37
N ASP A 311 -19.95 -15.49 2.35
CA ASP A 311 -19.41 -14.13 2.35
C ASP A 311 -20.30 -13.18 3.16
N VAL A 312 -19.86 -12.85 4.37
CA VAL A 312 -20.57 -11.95 5.30
C VAL A 312 -20.94 -10.60 4.69
N ASN A 313 -20.07 -10.03 3.84
CA ASN A 313 -20.36 -8.74 3.22
C ASN A 313 -21.50 -8.85 2.22
N GLN A 314 -21.55 -9.94 1.46
CA GLN A 314 -22.65 -10.20 0.55
C GLN A 314 -24.00 -10.24 1.29
N TYR A 315 -24.03 -10.83 2.48
CA TYR A 315 -25.23 -10.85 3.33
C TYR A 315 -25.60 -9.47 3.89
N ARG A 316 -24.62 -8.61 4.23
CA ARG A 316 -24.88 -7.21 4.61
C ARG A 316 -25.53 -6.45 3.46
N ILE A 317 -25.07 -6.68 2.23
CA ILE A 317 -25.64 -6.09 1.00
C ILE A 317 -27.07 -6.55 0.80
N TYR A 318 -27.33 -7.86 0.92
CA TYR A 318 -28.69 -8.39 0.82
C TYR A 318 -29.61 -7.75 1.87
N LYS A 319 -29.15 -7.59 3.11
CA LYS A 319 -29.91 -6.90 4.17
C LYS A 319 -30.23 -5.46 3.78
N GLN A 320 -29.23 -4.68 3.35
CA GLN A 320 -29.41 -3.29 2.93
C GLN A 320 -30.43 -3.18 1.78
N HIS A 321 -30.37 -4.10 0.80
CA HIS A 321 -31.33 -4.14 -0.28
C HIS A 321 -32.76 -4.46 0.20
N LEU A 322 -32.92 -5.39 1.16
CA LEU A 322 -34.21 -5.69 1.77
C LEU A 322 -34.76 -4.50 2.57
N ASP A 323 -33.91 -3.76 3.28
CA ASP A 323 -34.30 -2.55 4.01
C ASP A 323 -34.81 -1.46 3.05
N VAL A 324 -34.15 -1.27 1.91
CA VAL A 324 -34.62 -0.36 0.84
C VAL A 324 -35.91 -0.87 0.20
N ALA A 325 -36.04 -2.19 0.01
CA ALA A 325 -37.22 -2.84 -0.55
C ALA A 325 -38.47 -2.63 0.34
N GLU A 326 -38.30 -2.63 1.66
CA GLU A 326 -39.37 -2.42 2.62
C GLU A 326 -39.99 -1.02 2.50
N GLN A 327 -39.15 -0.02 2.25
CA GLN A 327 -39.55 1.37 2.02
C GLN A 327 -40.05 1.64 0.59
N SER A 328 -39.86 0.68 -0.31
CA SER A 328 -40.23 0.79 -1.73
C SER A 328 -41.66 0.30 -2.00
N PRO A 329 -42.27 0.68 -3.15
CA PRO A 329 -43.54 0.10 -3.59
C PRO A 329 -43.46 -1.43 -3.74
N ALA A 330 -44.57 -2.15 -3.51
CA ALA A 330 -44.64 -3.62 -3.53
C ALA A 330 -43.97 -4.26 -4.74
N SER A 331 -44.21 -3.74 -5.96
CA SER A 331 -43.59 -4.28 -7.18
C SER A 331 -42.06 -4.21 -7.18
N ARG A 332 -41.47 -3.16 -6.58
CA ARG A 332 -40.02 -3.02 -6.46
C ARG A 332 -39.48 -3.87 -5.32
N ARG A 333 -40.28 -4.06 -4.27
CA ARG A 333 -39.95 -4.96 -3.16
C ARG A 333 -39.82 -6.40 -3.64
N ASP A 334 -40.84 -6.89 -4.35
CA ASP A 334 -40.86 -8.24 -4.93
C ASP A 334 -39.68 -8.46 -5.87
N GLU A 335 -39.39 -7.49 -6.73
CA GLU A 335 -38.24 -7.54 -7.65
C GLU A 335 -36.90 -7.67 -6.90
N ILE A 336 -36.72 -6.94 -5.78
CA ILE A 336 -35.51 -7.02 -4.98
C ILE A 336 -35.41 -8.38 -4.27
N SER A 337 -36.50 -8.87 -3.66
CA SER A 337 -36.55 -10.18 -3.00
C SER A 337 -36.20 -11.30 -3.97
N VAL A 338 -36.76 -11.29 -5.18
CA VAL A 338 -36.48 -12.28 -6.23
C VAL A 338 -35.01 -12.22 -6.67
N LYS A 339 -34.42 -11.02 -6.79
CA LYS A 339 -32.99 -10.89 -7.12
C LYS A 339 -32.08 -11.47 -6.03
N ILE A 340 -32.40 -11.22 -4.76
CA ILE A 340 -31.63 -11.77 -3.63
C ILE A 340 -31.79 -13.29 -3.57
N TYR A 341 -33.01 -13.80 -3.75
CA TYR A 341 -33.29 -15.23 -3.88
C TYR A 341 -32.40 -15.88 -4.94
N HIS A 342 -32.34 -15.31 -6.15
CA HIS A 342 -31.51 -15.85 -7.22
C HIS A 342 -30.02 -15.77 -6.90
N ALA A 343 -29.56 -14.70 -6.27
CA ALA A 343 -28.17 -14.58 -5.89
C ALA A 343 -27.75 -15.66 -4.85
N ILE A 344 -28.60 -15.93 -3.86
CA ILE A 344 -28.38 -17.02 -2.88
C ILE A 344 -28.47 -18.40 -3.56
N TYR A 345 -29.40 -18.58 -4.51
CA TYR A 345 -29.50 -19.80 -5.30
C TYR A 345 -28.20 -20.08 -6.06
N ASP A 346 -27.68 -19.07 -6.79
CA ASP A 346 -26.48 -19.21 -7.60
C ASP A 346 -25.26 -19.54 -6.73
N GLU A 347 -25.17 -18.95 -5.54
CA GLU A 347 -24.06 -19.12 -4.59
C GLU A 347 -24.01 -20.52 -3.96
N TYR A 348 -25.15 -21.09 -3.53
CA TYR A 348 -25.16 -22.34 -2.73
C TYR A 348 -25.67 -23.57 -3.48
N VAL A 349 -26.49 -23.36 -4.51
CA VAL A 349 -27.31 -24.42 -5.09
C VAL A 349 -27.01 -24.62 -6.57
N GLY A 350 -26.60 -23.57 -7.29
CA GLY A 350 -26.26 -23.66 -8.71
C GLY A 350 -25.30 -24.82 -9.03
N GLU A 351 -24.24 -24.98 -8.23
CA GLU A 351 -23.27 -26.07 -8.42
C GLU A 351 -23.86 -27.45 -8.06
N LEU A 352 -24.63 -27.55 -6.97
CA LEU A 352 -25.28 -28.81 -6.56
C LEU A 352 -26.27 -29.29 -7.63
N VAL A 353 -27.06 -28.37 -8.19
CA VAL A 353 -28.00 -28.66 -9.29
C VAL A 353 -27.24 -29.05 -10.55
N THR A 354 -26.18 -28.33 -10.91
CA THR A 354 -25.34 -28.65 -12.08
C THR A 354 -24.69 -30.04 -11.96
N ASN A 355 -24.35 -30.45 -10.74
CA ASN A 355 -23.83 -31.78 -10.43
C ASN A 355 -24.92 -32.86 -10.24
N GLY A 356 -26.20 -32.52 -10.43
CA GLY A 356 -27.33 -33.45 -10.33
C GLY A 356 -27.72 -33.83 -8.90
N ASN A 357 -27.28 -33.10 -7.88
CA ASN A 357 -27.53 -33.38 -6.47
C ASN A 357 -28.75 -32.61 -5.93
N ALA A 358 -29.94 -32.93 -6.45
CA ALA A 358 -31.19 -32.26 -6.08
C ALA A 358 -31.57 -32.44 -4.59
N GLU A 359 -31.19 -33.55 -3.95
CA GLU A 359 -31.51 -33.83 -2.55
C GLU A 359 -30.75 -32.91 -1.60
N GLU A 360 -29.43 -32.74 -1.78
CA GLU A 360 -28.66 -31.83 -0.94
C GLU A 360 -29.05 -30.37 -1.20
N ALA A 361 -29.31 -29.99 -2.46
CA ALA A 361 -29.85 -28.68 -2.81
C ALA A 361 -31.15 -28.38 -2.06
N ALA A 362 -32.08 -29.35 -2.04
CA ALA A 362 -33.35 -29.22 -1.34
C ALA A 362 -33.19 -29.05 0.17
N LYS A 363 -32.27 -29.82 0.76
CA LYS A 363 -31.97 -29.74 2.18
C LYS A 363 -31.42 -28.36 2.55
N VAL A 364 -30.41 -27.88 1.83
CA VAL A 364 -29.84 -26.53 2.02
C VAL A 364 -30.94 -25.48 1.90
N PHE A 365 -31.71 -25.47 0.81
CA PHE A 365 -32.72 -24.42 0.60
C PHE A 365 -33.91 -24.50 1.56
N SER A 366 -34.29 -25.67 2.05
CA SER A 366 -35.33 -25.79 3.07
C SER A 366 -34.94 -25.16 4.41
N GLU A 367 -33.64 -25.01 4.68
CA GLU A 367 -33.12 -24.30 5.86
C GLU A 367 -33.04 -22.77 5.65
N ILE A 368 -32.93 -22.34 4.38
CA ILE A 368 -32.90 -20.93 3.97
C ILE A 368 -34.33 -20.39 3.88
N LEU A 369 -35.22 -21.12 3.22
CA LEU A 369 -36.57 -20.72 2.82
C LEU A 369 -37.61 -21.78 3.22
N PRO A 370 -38.10 -21.75 4.47
CA PRO A 370 -39.13 -22.68 4.94
C PRO A 370 -40.53 -22.48 4.34
N ILE A 371 -40.74 -21.55 3.39
CA ILE A 371 -42.01 -21.39 2.64
C ILE A 371 -42.46 -22.68 1.92
N LEU A 372 -41.52 -23.58 1.63
CA LEU A 372 -41.76 -24.86 0.98
C LEU A 372 -41.20 -26.00 1.83
N SER A 373 -41.88 -27.14 1.80
CA SER A 373 -41.37 -28.36 2.43
C SER A 373 -40.13 -28.89 1.69
N LEU A 374 -39.32 -29.69 2.39
CA LEU A 374 -38.16 -30.38 1.80
C LEU A 374 -38.54 -31.17 0.53
N GLU A 375 -39.70 -31.83 0.52
CA GLU A 375 -40.20 -32.61 -0.62
C GLU A 375 -40.54 -31.70 -1.83
N GLU A 376 -41.08 -30.51 -1.57
CA GLU A 376 -41.38 -29.52 -2.61
C GLU A 376 -40.11 -28.90 -3.19
N TRP A 377 -39.13 -28.56 -2.34
CA TRP A 377 -37.81 -28.13 -2.80
C TRP A 377 -37.10 -29.21 -3.61
N HIS A 378 -37.13 -30.46 -3.16
CA HIS A 378 -36.57 -31.58 -3.90
C HIS A 378 -37.23 -31.73 -5.27
N THR A 379 -38.55 -31.61 -5.33
CA THR A 379 -39.30 -31.65 -6.59
C THR A 379 -38.93 -30.49 -7.52
N TYR A 380 -38.75 -29.29 -6.97
CA TYR A 380 -38.31 -28.11 -7.72
C TYR A 380 -36.91 -28.33 -8.33
N PHE A 381 -35.92 -28.71 -7.51
CA PHE A 381 -34.54 -28.91 -7.99
C PHE A 381 -34.41 -30.12 -8.90
N LEU A 382 -35.21 -31.17 -8.70
CA LEU A 382 -35.26 -32.30 -9.64
C LEU A 382 -35.77 -31.82 -11.01
N GLY A 383 -36.76 -30.93 -11.05
CA GLY A 383 -37.21 -30.27 -12.27
C GLY A 383 -36.13 -29.41 -12.94
N GLU A 384 -35.30 -28.70 -12.17
CA GLU A 384 -34.14 -27.94 -12.68
C GLU A 384 -33.06 -28.85 -13.27
N VAL A 385 -32.63 -29.88 -12.54
CA VAL A 385 -31.66 -30.88 -13.03
C VAL A 385 -32.17 -31.48 -14.33
N ARG A 386 -33.45 -31.87 -14.36
CA ARG A 386 -34.11 -32.37 -15.58
C ARG A 386 -34.08 -31.33 -16.69
N GLN A 387 -34.31 -30.05 -16.43
CA GLN A 387 -34.24 -29.01 -17.45
C GLN A 387 -32.82 -28.86 -18.03
N GLN A 388 -31.78 -29.00 -17.22
CA GLN A 388 -30.38 -28.93 -17.67
C GLN A 388 -29.96 -30.13 -18.54
N GLU A 389 -30.60 -31.29 -18.38
CA GLU A 389 -30.38 -32.46 -19.26
C GLU A 389 -30.83 -32.20 -20.71
N PHE A 390 -31.64 -31.16 -20.97
CA PHE A 390 -32.10 -30.82 -22.31
C PHE A 390 -31.14 -29.84 -22.98
N PRO A 391 -30.80 -30.08 -24.26
CA PRO A 391 -29.89 -29.20 -24.97
C PRO A 391 -30.48 -27.79 -25.04
N SER A 392 -29.71 -26.81 -24.57
CA SER A 392 -30.10 -25.41 -24.64
C SER A 392 -30.29 -25.00 -26.10
N GLN A 393 -31.19 -24.03 -26.35
CA GLN A 393 -31.35 -23.47 -27.68
C GLN A 393 -30.00 -23.01 -28.23
N ASN A 394 -29.18 -22.37 -27.41
CA ASN A 394 -27.85 -21.90 -27.80
C ASN A 394 -26.94 -23.05 -28.21
N ALA A 395 -26.91 -24.17 -27.49
CA ALA A 395 -26.08 -25.33 -27.84
C ALA A 395 -26.48 -25.93 -29.20
N LEU A 396 -27.78 -26.05 -29.49
CA LEU A 396 -28.27 -26.54 -30.79
C LEU A 396 -28.00 -25.56 -31.93
N TYR A 397 -28.09 -24.26 -31.67
CA TYR A 397 -27.79 -23.23 -32.66
C TYR A 397 -26.28 -23.09 -32.88
N GLN A 398 -25.47 -23.35 -31.87
CA GLN A 398 -24.01 -23.45 -31.98
C GLN A 398 -23.62 -24.68 -32.80
N GLU A 399 -24.22 -25.86 -32.55
CA GLU A 399 -24.05 -27.04 -33.40
C GLU A 399 -24.40 -26.73 -34.87
N ALA A 400 -25.52 -26.03 -35.11
CA ALA A 400 -25.90 -25.56 -36.43
C ALA A 400 -24.91 -24.52 -37.01
N GLY A 401 -24.37 -23.62 -36.18
CA GLY A 401 -23.33 -22.66 -36.53
C GLY A 401 -22.02 -23.34 -36.95
N ASP A 402 -21.61 -24.39 -36.26
CA ASP A 402 -20.43 -25.20 -36.59
C ASP A 402 -20.64 -25.97 -37.91
N GLU A 403 -21.83 -26.55 -38.11
CA GLU A 403 -22.20 -27.18 -39.38
C GLU A 403 -22.24 -26.17 -40.54
N ASN A 404 -22.69 -24.94 -40.26
CA ASN A 404 -22.75 -23.84 -41.21
C ASN A 404 -21.36 -23.33 -41.58
N SER A 405 -20.45 -23.26 -40.61
CA SER A 405 -19.05 -22.90 -40.84
C SER A 405 -18.38 -23.94 -41.75
N LYS A 406 -18.57 -25.23 -41.49
CA LYS A 406 -18.11 -26.32 -42.40
C LYS A 406 -18.72 -26.24 -43.79
N ALA A 407 -19.98 -25.80 -43.92
CA ALA A 407 -20.62 -25.59 -45.21
C ALA A 407 -20.02 -24.38 -45.95
N SER A 408 -19.75 -23.30 -45.23
CA SER A 408 -19.06 -22.10 -45.72
C SER A 408 -17.63 -22.42 -46.17
N GLU A 409 -16.89 -23.24 -45.43
CA GLU A 409 -15.53 -23.68 -45.81
C GLU A 409 -15.55 -24.46 -47.13
N LYS A 410 -16.50 -25.39 -47.28
CA LYS A 410 -16.69 -26.13 -48.54
C LYS A 410 -17.09 -25.22 -49.69
N TYR A 411 -17.85 -24.16 -49.40
CA TYR A 411 -18.25 -23.15 -50.37
C TYR A 411 -17.03 -22.34 -50.86
N VAL A 412 -16.23 -21.80 -49.93
CA VAL A 412 -14.99 -21.06 -50.21
C VAL A 412 -14.00 -21.94 -50.98
N ALA A 413 -13.74 -23.16 -50.51
CA ALA A 413 -12.87 -24.12 -51.22
C ALA A 413 -13.44 -24.53 -52.59
N GLY A 414 -14.76 -24.56 -52.73
CA GLY A 414 -15.45 -24.88 -53.97
C GLY A 414 -15.25 -23.81 -55.05
N LEU A 415 -15.15 -22.54 -54.66
CA LEU A 415 -14.94 -21.41 -55.56
C LEU A 415 -13.62 -21.48 -56.31
N PHE A 416 -12.55 -21.98 -55.68
CA PHE A 416 -11.23 -22.11 -56.33
C PHE A 416 -11.25 -23.01 -57.57
N LYS A 417 -12.21 -23.94 -57.68
CA LYS A 417 -12.36 -24.80 -58.87
C LYS A 417 -12.76 -24.04 -60.13
N TYR A 418 -13.30 -22.82 -59.97
CA TYR A 418 -13.77 -21.99 -61.06
C TYR A 418 -12.81 -20.86 -61.43
N ARG A 419 -11.71 -20.67 -60.69
CA ARG A 419 -10.73 -19.57 -60.90
C ARG A 419 -10.27 -19.49 -62.36
N GLU A 420 -9.76 -20.60 -62.91
CA GLU A 420 -9.27 -20.63 -64.30
C GLU A 420 -10.38 -20.36 -65.34
N GLN A 421 -11.63 -20.70 -65.02
CA GLN A 421 -12.76 -20.61 -65.95
C GLN A 421 -13.43 -19.23 -65.93
N LEU A 422 -13.42 -18.56 -64.78
CA LEU A 422 -13.89 -17.18 -64.62
C LEU A 422 -12.89 -16.16 -65.20
N GLY A 423 -11.62 -16.55 -65.33
CA GLY A 423 -10.58 -15.82 -66.03
C GLY A 423 -10.02 -14.62 -65.26
N GLU A 424 -9.13 -13.85 -65.90
CA GLU A 424 -8.34 -12.76 -65.30
C GLU A 424 -9.19 -11.68 -64.60
N ARG A 425 -10.48 -11.56 -64.96
CA ARG A 425 -11.38 -10.52 -64.42
C ARG A 425 -11.68 -10.68 -62.93
N TYR A 426 -11.53 -11.87 -62.38
CA TYR A 426 -11.76 -12.17 -60.95
C TYR A 426 -10.46 -12.43 -60.19
N GLU A 427 -9.30 -12.32 -60.86
CA GLU A 427 -8.01 -12.72 -60.29
C GLU A 427 -7.67 -11.93 -59.02
N ASP A 428 -7.92 -10.61 -59.02
CA ASP A 428 -7.69 -9.76 -57.85
C ASP A 428 -8.54 -10.22 -56.64
N ASP A 429 -9.81 -10.58 -56.85
CA ASP A 429 -10.67 -11.08 -55.75
C ASP A 429 -10.20 -12.47 -55.27
N TYR A 430 -9.68 -13.33 -56.16
CA TYR A 430 -9.11 -14.63 -55.76
C TYR A 430 -7.80 -14.49 -54.99
N LEU A 431 -6.95 -13.52 -55.34
CA LEU A 431 -5.73 -13.20 -54.58
C LEU A 431 -6.08 -12.63 -53.21
N GLU A 432 -7.09 -11.77 -53.12
CA GLU A 432 -7.64 -11.26 -51.86
C GLU A 432 -8.16 -12.41 -51.00
N LEU A 433 -8.86 -13.37 -51.62
CA LEU A 433 -9.38 -14.57 -50.95
C LEU A 433 -8.28 -15.50 -50.44
N GLU A 434 -7.21 -15.73 -51.22
CA GLU A 434 -6.05 -16.52 -50.79
C GLU A 434 -5.33 -15.85 -49.62
N ALA A 435 -5.11 -14.54 -49.70
CA ALA A 435 -4.49 -13.79 -48.61
C ALA A 435 -5.30 -13.91 -47.32
N ALA A 436 -6.63 -13.78 -47.37
CA ALA A 436 -7.49 -13.97 -46.20
C ALA A 436 -7.34 -15.38 -45.59
N LEU A 437 -7.31 -16.43 -46.43
CA LEU A 437 -7.11 -17.81 -45.98
C LEU A 437 -5.71 -18.07 -45.42
N GLU A 438 -4.66 -17.45 -45.97
CA GLU A 438 -3.29 -17.56 -45.46
C GLU A 438 -3.10 -16.92 -44.06
N HIS A 439 -3.97 -15.97 -43.71
CA HIS A 439 -3.98 -15.30 -42.40
C HIS A 439 -5.00 -15.91 -41.42
N ASP A 440 -5.59 -17.07 -41.75
CA ASP A 440 -6.66 -17.72 -40.98
C ASP A 440 -7.91 -16.81 -40.75
N ASP A 441 -8.14 -15.80 -41.62
CA ASP A 441 -9.29 -14.90 -41.56
C ASP A 441 -10.47 -15.44 -42.39
N PHE A 442 -11.16 -16.43 -41.82
CA PHE A 442 -12.22 -17.14 -42.53
C PHE A 442 -13.47 -16.29 -42.79
N GLU A 443 -13.78 -15.34 -41.91
CA GLU A 443 -14.95 -14.46 -42.06
C GLU A 443 -14.76 -13.53 -43.25
N TYR A 444 -13.57 -12.92 -43.38
CA TYR A 444 -13.22 -12.10 -44.54
C TYR A 444 -13.13 -12.92 -45.82
N ALA A 445 -12.56 -14.14 -45.75
CA ALA A 445 -12.55 -15.06 -46.88
C ALA A 445 -13.97 -15.38 -47.38
N PHE A 446 -14.93 -15.60 -46.48
CA PHE A 446 -16.33 -15.82 -46.86
C PHE A 446 -16.99 -14.58 -47.50
N GLU A 447 -16.65 -13.37 -47.03
CA GLU A 447 -17.13 -12.13 -47.62
C GLU A 447 -16.62 -11.95 -49.06
N ILE A 448 -15.32 -12.16 -49.29
CA ILE A 448 -14.72 -12.09 -50.63
C ILE A 448 -15.31 -13.17 -51.54
N ALA A 449 -15.46 -14.40 -51.04
CA ALA A 449 -16.14 -15.47 -51.76
C ALA A 449 -17.56 -15.07 -52.18
N SER A 450 -18.32 -14.45 -51.26
CA SER A 450 -19.67 -13.92 -51.52
C SER A 450 -19.69 -12.80 -52.56
N LYS A 451 -18.68 -11.92 -52.54
CA LYS A 451 -18.47 -10.87 -53.55
C LYS A 451 -18.21 -11.46 -54.94
N ILE A 452 -17.40 -12.52 -55.05
CA ILE A 452 -17.14 -13.22 -56.32
C ILE A 452 -18.45 -13.81 -56.88
N THR A 453 -19.24 -14.52 -56.08
CA THR A 453 -20.55 -15.06 -56.51
C THR A 453 -21.54 -13.97 -56.88
N LEU A 454 -21.58 -12.86 -56.15
CA LEU A 454 -22.50 -11.76 -56.44
C LEU A 454 -22.15 -11.09 -57.76
N LYS A 455 -20.85 -10.86 -58.03
CA LYS A 455 -20.37 -10.39 -59.34
C LYS A 455 -20.78 -11.36 -60.44
N CYS A 456 -20.65 -12.67 -60.22
CA CYS A 456 -21.09 -13.67 -61.19
C CYS A 456 -22.60 -13.64 -61.44
N HIS A 457 -23.40 -13.38 -60.40
CA HIS A 457 -24.86 -13.30 -60.50
C HIS A 457 -25.34 -12.11 -61.36
N TYR A 458 -24.65 -10.97 -61.29
CA TYR A 458 -25.03 -9.74 -62.00
C TYR A 458 -24.35 -9.54 -63.36
N GLU A 459 -23.54 -10.49 -63.80
CA GLU A 459 -22.80 -10.39 -65.06
C GLU A 459 -23.77 -10.42 -66.26
N LYS A 460 -23.75 -9.37 -67.10
CA LYS A 460 -24.67 -9.21 -68.24
C LYS A 460 -24.52 -10.32 -69.30
N GLU A 461 -23.35 -10.92 -69.38
CA GLU A 461 -23.01 -12.04 -70.28
C GLU A 461 -22.84 -13.34 -69.47
N SER A 462 -23.78 -13.62 -68.57
CA SER A 462 -23.78 -14.81 -67.71
C SER A 462 -23.54 -16.10 -68.52
N THR A 463 -22.32 -16.64 -68.41
CA THR A 463 -21.99 -17.97 -68.96
C THR A 463 -22.52 -19.06 -68.02
N SER A 464 -22.54 -20.33 -68.47
CA SER A 464 -22.95 -21.45 -67.60
C SER A 464 -22.15 -21.52 -66.30
N ILE A 465 -20.87 -21.13 -66.35
CA ILE A 465 -19.97 -21.08 -65.17
C ILE A 465 -20.41 -20.00 -64.18
N HIS A 466 -20.80 -18.82 -64.65
CA HIS A 466 -21.31 -17.75 -63.78
C HIS A 466 -22.59 -18.21 -63.05
N GLN A 467 -23.45 -18.96 -63.72
CA GLN A 467 -24.66 -19.54 -63.12
C GLN A 467 -24.33 -20.64 -62.11
N GLU A 468 -23.36 -21.50 -62.40
CA GLU A 468 -22.90 -22.54 -61.47
C GLU A 468 -22.30 -21.94 -60.21
N VAL A 469 -21.45 -20.91 -60.36
CA VAL A 469 -20.83 -20.17 -59.26
C VAL A 469 -21.90 -19.45 -58.43
N ALA A 470 -22.80 -18.71 -59.06
CA ALA A 470 -23.92 -18.07 -58.35
C ALA A 470 -24.80 -19.09 -57.58
N GLY A 471 -24.98 -20.30 -58.13
CA GLY A 471 -25.70 -21.38 -57.48
C GLY A 471 -24.99 -21.97 -56.25
N LEU A 472 -23.68 -21.75 -56.07
CA LEU A 472 -22.97 -22.19 -54.85
C LEU A 472 -23.40 -21.38 -53.63
N GLN A 473 -23.60 -20.07 -53.80
CA GLN A 473 -24.05 -19.19 -52.72
C GLN A 473 -25.48 -19.54 -52.28
N GLU A 474 -26.35 -19.88 -53.23
CA GLU A 474 -27.70 -20.35 -52.93
C GLU A 474 -27.68 -21.68 -52.18
N LYS A 475 -26.83 -22.64 -52.58
CA LYS A 475 -26.68 -23.92 -51.88
C LYS A 475 -26.18 -23.78 -50.44
N VAL A 476 -25.20 -22.90 -50.19
CA VAL A 476 -24.69 -22.68 -48.83
C VAL A 476 -25.74 -21.99 -47.96
N ARG A 477 -26.47 -21.01 -48.50
CA ARG A 477 -27.59 -20.34 -47.83
C ARG A 477 -28.70 -21.32 -47.47
N ASP A 478 -29.11 -22.20 -48.39
CA ASP A 478 -30.15 -23.20 -48.15
C ASP A 478 -29.70 -24.22 -47.10
N THR A 479 -28.40 -24.57 -47.08
CA THR A 479 -27.80 -25.42 -46.04
C THR A 479 -27.88 -24.74 -44.68
N HIS A 480 -27.52 -23.45 -44.59
CA HIS A 480 -27.59 -22.67 -43.36
C HIS A 480 -29.01 -22.61 -42.80
N GLN A 481 -29.98 -22.29 -43.66
CA GLN A 481 -31.39 -22.27 -43.29
C GLN A 481 -31.88 -23.64 -42.81
N THR A 482 -31.45 -24.72 -43.48
CA THR A 482 -31.82 -26.09 -43.12
C THR A 482 -31.26 -26.48 -41.75
N ASN A 483 -30.00 -26.16 -41.46
CA ASN A 483 -29.36 -26.51 -40.19
C ASN A 483 -30.01 -25.76 -39.03
N PHE A 484 -30.27 -24.45 -39.17
CA PHE A 484 -31.00 -23.70 -38.14
C PHE A 484 -32.45 -24.15 -37.99
N ALA A 485 -33.14 -24.51 -39.07
CA ALA A 485 -34.49 -25.07 -38.99
C ALA A 485 -34.52 -26.41 -38.23
N LYS A 486 -33.55 -27.30 -38.48
CA LYS A 486 -33.36 -28.56 -37.73
C LYS A 486 -33.04 -28.30 -36.26
N ALA A 487 -32.16 -27.35 -35.95
CA ALA A 487 -31.85 -26.96 -34.57
C ALA A 487 -33.10 -26.47 -33.84
N LYS A 488 -33.92 -25.64 -34.51
CA LYS A 488 -35.21 -25.18 -33.99
C LYS A 488 -36.19 -26.34 -33.77
N GLU A 489 -36.31 -27.27 -34.71
CA GLU A 489 -37.17 -28.45 -34.58
C GLU A 489 -36.73 -29.36 -33.42
N LYS A 490 -35.42 -29.63 -33.31
CA LYS A 490 -34.82 -30.37 -32.19
C LYS A 490 -35.14 -29.69 -30.86
N PHE A 491 -34.99 -28.36 -30.79
CA PHE A 491 -35.29 -27.58 -29.59
C PHE A 491 -36.77 -27.64 -29.22
N GLU A 492 -37.69 -27.48 -30.18
CA GLU A 492 -39.13 -27.57 -29.90
C GLU A 492 -39.54 -28.98 -29.47
N ALA A 493 -38.98 -30.03 -30.09
CA ALA A 493 -39.21 -31.41 -29.68
C ALA A 493 -38.71 -31.68 -28.25
N ALA A 494 -37.52 -31.19 -27.93
CA ALA A 494 -36.95 -31.23 -26.58
C ALA A 494 -37.83 -30.47 -25.58
N ARG A 495 -38.29 -29.27 -25.91
CA ARG A 495 -39.17 -28.45 -25.07
C ARG A 495 -40.52 -29.10 -24.80
N VAL A 496 -41.12 -29.73 -25.81
CA VAL A 496 -42.39 -30.47 -25.65
C VAL A 496 -42.19 -31.69 -24.77
N ALA A 497 -41.11 -32.45 -24.96
CA ALA A 497 -40.77 -33.60 -24.13
C ALA A 497 -40.54 -33.19 -22.67
N LEU A 498 -39.82 -32.08 -22.46
CA LEU A 498 -39.57 -31.49 -21.14
C LEU A 498 -40.89 -31.13 -20.43
N GLY A 499 -41.80 -30.41 -21.11
CA GLY A 499 -43.08 -29.99 -20.53
C GLY A 499 -44.06 -31.13 -20.20
N GLN A 500 -43.78 -32.35 -20.66
CA GLN A 500 -44.56 -33.55 -20.34
C GLN A 500 -44.01 -34.33 -19.14
N THR A 501 -42.83 -33.96 -18.61
CA THR A 501 -42.29 -34.60 -17.41
C THR A 501 -43.09 -34.16 -16.17
N GLU A 502 -43.41 -35.10 -15.28
CA GLU A 502 -44.16 -34.83 -14.06
C GLU A 502 -43.38 -33.85 -13.16
N GLU A 503 -42.05 -33.92 -13.20
CA GLU A 503 -41.13 -33.07 -12.44
C GLU A 503 -41.18 -31.60 -12.89
N ILE A 504 -41.27 -31.31 -14.19
CA ILE A 504 -41.40 -29.94 -14.71
C ILE A 504 -42.77 -29.35 -14.39
N GLN A 505 -43.82 -30.17 -14.47
CA GLN A 505 -45.18 -29.76 -14.11
C GLN A 505 -45.28 -29.48 -12.60
N ALA A 506 -44.63 -30.31 -11.79
CA ALA A 506 -44.56 -30.11 -10.35
C ALA A 506 -43.70 -28.87 -9.98
N ARG A 507 -42.57 -28.64 -10.67
CA ARG A 507 -41.77 -27.40 -10.54
C ARG A 507 -42.59 -26.16 -10.84
N ALA A 508 -43.42 -26.15 -11.89
CA ALA A 508 -44.30 -25.02 -12.18
C ALA A 508 -45.30 -24.76 -11.04
N GLY A 509 -45.79 -25.82 -10.39
CA GLY A 509 -46.60 -25.71 -9.18
C GLY A 509 -45.85 -25.08 -8.01
N VAL A 510 -44.57 -25.42 -7.83
CA VAL A 510 -43.70 -24.83 -6.81
C VAL A 510 -43.37 -23.36 -7.11
N VAL A 511 -42.99 -23.02 -8.34
CA VAL A 511 -42.76 -21.63 -8.78
C VAL A 511 -43.98 -20.77 -8.51
N LYS A 512 -45.17 -21.27 -8.86
CA LYS A 512 -46.41 -20.55 -8.57
C LYS A 512 -46.61 -20.33 -7.07
N LYS A 513 -46.26 -21.30 -6.22
CA LYS A 513 -46.32 -21.10 -4.76
C LYS A 513 -45.33 -20.05 -4.30
N ILE A 514 -44.13 -19.96 -4.88
CA ILE A 514 -43.17 -18.89 -4.56
C ILE A 514 -43.76 -17.54 -4.98
N ASP A 515 -44.29 -17.43 -6.20
CA ASP A 515 -44.94 -16.21 -6.71
C ASP A 515 -46.15 -15.78 -5.85
N ASP A 516 -46.96 -16.75 -5.41
CA ASP A 516 -48.13 -16.52 -4.56
C ASP A 516 -47.72 -16.10 -3.12
N ASN A 517 -46.45 -16.27 -2.72
CA ASN A 517 -45.92 -15.96 -1.38
C ASN A 517 -44.68 -15.03 -1.41
N LEU A 518 -44.57 -14.13 -2.39
CA LEU A 518 -43.42 -13.21 -2.52
C LEU A 518 -43.21 -12.30 -1.29
N ASP A 519 -44.29 -11.89 -0.63
CA ASP A 519 -44.22 -11.13 0.63
C ASP A 519 -43.56 -11.97 1.74
N GLU A 520 -43.93 -13.25 1.88
CA GLU A 520 -43.34 -14.17 2.86
C GLU A 520 -41.87 -14.49 2.52
N LEU A 521 -41.55 -14.61 1.23
CA LEU A 521 -40.19 -14.80 0.75
C LEU A 521 -39.25 -13.68 1.23
N GLY A 522 -39.68 -12.42 1.15
CA GLY A 522 -38.88 -11.29 1.64
C GLY A 522 -38.56 -11.38 3.13
N GLU A 523 -39.54 -11.74 3.97
CA GLU A 523 -39.39 -11.90 5.42
C GLU A 523 -38.53 -13.12 5.80
N GLU A 524 -38.68 -14.24 5.09
CA GLU A 524 -37.84 -15.43 5.31
C GLU A 524 -36.38 -15.17 4.91
N LEU A 525 -36.15 -14.53 3.76
CA LEU A 525 -34.82 -14.09 3.34
C LEU A 525 -34.20 -13.16 4.39
N ARG A 526 -34.95 -12.17 4.87
CA ARG A 526 -34.52 -11.26 5.94
C ARG A 526 -34.14 -12.05 7.19
N THR A 527 -35.01 -12.94 7.66
CA THR A 527 -34.77 -13.77 8.86
C THR A 527 -33.52 -14.64 8.70
N TYR A 528 -33.34 -15.26 7.54
CA TYR A 528 -32.17 -16.06 7.23
C TYR A 528 -30.90 -15.21 7.23
N ILE A 529 -30.92 -14.06 6.54
CA ILE A 529 -29.79 -13.14 6.44
C ILE A 529 -29.43 -12.60 7.83
N GLU A 530 -30.40 -12.18 8.63
CA GLU A 530 -30.18 -11.70 9.99
C GLU A 530 -29.60 -12.78 10.90
N ARG A 531 -30.08 -14.03 10.80
CA ARG A 531 -29.51 -15.17 11.54
C ARG A 531 -28.06 -15.41 11.14
N LYS A 532 -27.74 -15.31 9.84
CA LYS A 532 -26.37 -15.45 9.33
C LYS A 532 -25.50 -14.30 9.82
N LEU A 533 -25.94 -13.05 9.71
CA LEU A 533 -25.22 -11.88 10.22
C LEU A 533 -25.02 -11.92 11.74
N ALA A 534 -26.01 -12.36 12.52
CA ALA A 534 -25.88 -12.52 13.97
C ALA A 534 -24.80 -13.56 14.35
N SER A 535 -24.56 -14.57 13.51
CA SER A 535 -23.44 -15.49 13.73
C SER A 535 -22.08 -14.81 13.47
N THR A 536 -22.05 -13.73 12.69
CA THR A 536 -20.84 -12.99 12.33
C THR A 536 -20.41 -11.97 13.37
N ASP A 537 -21.30 -11.58 14.29
CA ASP A 537 -20.97 -10.75 15.46
C ASP A 537 -19.93 -11.41 16.38
N THR A 538 -19.66 -12.71 16.17
CA THR A 538 -18.61 -13.46 16.85
C THR A 538 -17.27 -13.50 16.12
N LEU A 539 -17.22 -13.01 14.86
CA LEU A 539 -15.98 -12.96 14.11
C LEU A 539 -15.05 -11.88 14.69
N PRO A 540 -13.73 -12.13 14.77
CA PRO A 540 -12.78 -11.10 15.11
C PRO A 540 -12.92 -9.90 14.17
N GLN A 541 -13.13 -8.73 14.76
CA GLN A 541 -13.14 -7.46 14.05
C GLN A 541 -11.71 -7.01 13.82
N LEU A 542 -11.34 -6.79 12.57
CA LEU A 542 -10.06 -6.22 12.18
C LEU A 542 -10.24 -4.75 11.82
N GLU A 543 -9.28 -3.94 12.22
CA GLU A 543 -9.22 -2.52 11.91
C GLU A 543 -8.70 -2.34 10.48
N LEU A 544 -9.43 -1.57 9.67
CA LEU A 544 -8.97 -1.14 8.37
C LEU A 544 -8.16 0.16 8.50
N THR A 545 -6.84 0.05 8.44
CA THR A 545 -5.97 1.23 8.42
C THR A 545 -6.09 1.94 7.07
N THR A 546 -6.44 3.23 7.07
CA THR A 546 -6.45 4.01 5.83
C THR A 546 -5.03 4.13 5.27
N LEU A 547 -4.91 4.35 3.96
CA LEU A 547 -3.58 4.51 3.34
C LEU A 547 -2.83 5.73 3.88
N LYS A 548 -3.55 6.79 4.28
CA LYS A 548 -2.95 7.98 4.86
C LYS A 548 -2.34 7.70 6.24
N GLU A 549 -3.08 6.99 7.10
CA GLU A 549 -2.59 6.56 8.42
C GLU A 549 -1.40 5.61 8.28
N LEU A 550 -1.50 4.65 7.36
CA LEU A 550 -0.40 3.75 7.07
C LEU A 550 0.86 4.53 6.68
N ILE A 551 0.77 5.45 5.72
CA ILE A 551 1.95 6.17 5.24
C ILE A 551 2.56 7.05 6.35
N ALA A 552 1.74 7.64 7.22
CA ALA A 552 2.24 8.37 8.39
C ALA A 552 3.07 7.45 9.29
N GLU A 553 2.53 6.28 9.61
CA GLU A 553 3.24 5.25 10.39
C GLU A 553 4.52 4.78 9.69
N LEU A 554 4.49 4.53 8.38
CA LEU A 554 5.65 4.09 7.62
C LEU A 554 6.77 5.14 7.59
N LYS A 555 6.42 6.42 7.61
CA LYS A 555 7.37 7.54 7.73
C LYS A 555 7.91 7.72 9.15
N GLY A 556 7.38 7.00 10.14
CA GLY A 556 7.69 7.22 11.55
C GLY A 556 7.25 8.61 12.04
N ASP A 557 6.23 9.18 11.39
CA ASP A 557 5.71 10.51 11.70
C ASP A 557 4.31 10.38 12.30
N ASP A 558 4.15 10.83 13.55
CA ASP A 558 2.84 10.85 14.21
C ASP A 558 1.88 11.87 13.56
N SER A 559 2.37 12.73 12.66
CA SER A 559 1.57 13.77 11.98
C SER A 559 1.06 13.33 10.61
N LEU A 560 -0.26 13.10 10.52
CA LEU A 560 -0.98 12.91 9.25
C LEU A 560 -0.84 14.12 8.29
N GLU A 561 -0.49 15.30 8.78
CA GLU A 561 -0.32 16.52 7.96
C GLU A 561 0.91 16.46 7.04
N ARG A 562 1.89 15.59 7.33
CA ARG A 562 3.09 15.40 6.49
C ARG A 562 2.93 14.31 5.43
N VAL A 563 1.81 13.58 5.44
CA VAL A 563 1.46 12.66 4.37
C VAL A 563 0.82 13.44 3.25
N THR A 564 1.48 13.47 2.10
CA THR A 564 0.96 14.15 0.92
C THR A 564 -0.05 13.25 0.22
N ASP A 565 -1.06 13.83 -0.43
CA ASP A 565 -2.00 13.06 -1.25
C ASP A 565 -1.26 12.32 -2.39
N GLU A 566 -0.13 12.87 -2.85
CA GLU A 566 0.76 12.19 -3.79
C GLU A 566 1.30 10.85 -3.27
N ASP A 567 1.67 10.77 -2.00
CA ASP A 567 2.17 9.53 -1.39
C ASP A 567 1.06 8.46 -1.39
N VAL A 568 -0.16 8.87 -1.00
CA VAL A 568 -1.34 8.01 -0.95
C VAL A 568 -1.64 7.46 -2.34
N LEU A 569 -1.76 8.34 -3.33
CA LEU A 569 -2.09 7.97 -4.70
C LEU A 569 -1.03 7.07 -5.32
N LEU A 570 0.26 7.35 -5.10
CA LEU A 570 1.32 6.47 -5.57
C LEU A 570 1.13 5.06 -5.01
N PHE A 571 0.90 4.96 -3.70
CA PHE A 571 0.71 3.67 -3.03
C PHE A 571 -0.54 2.94 -3.55
N GLN A 572 -1.61 3.67 -3.86
CA GLN A 572 -2.82 3.11 -4.47
C GLN A 572 -2.55 2.44 -5.81
N HIS A 573 -1.84 3.13 -6.69
CA HIS A 573 -1.52 2.62 -8.03
C HIS A 573 -0.57 1.44 -7.99
N VAL A 574 0.43 1.45 -7.10
CA VAL A 574 1.40 0.35 -7.02
C VAL A 574 0.71 -0.97 -6.67
N HIS A 575 -0.28 -0.92 -5.79
CA HIS A 575 -1.03 -2.09 -5.36
C HIS A 575 -2.15 -2.47 -6.33
N SER A 576 -2.33 -1.72 -7.43
CA SER A 576 -3.20 -2.18 -8.50
C SER A 576 -2.61 -3.45 -9.11
N GLY A 577 -3.45 -4.47 -9.31
CA GLY A 577 -3.00 -5.81 -9.72
C GLY A 577 -2.17 -5.79 -10.99
N GLU A 578 -2.52 -4.94 -11.94
CA GLU A 578 -1.82 -4.83 -13.23
C GLU A 578 -0.43 -4.21 -13.08
N LEU A 579 -0.32 -3.09 -12.36
CA LEU A 579 0.97 -2.42 -12.17
C LEU A 579 1.89 -3.22 -11.24
N ALA A 580 1.35 -3.79 -10.17
CA ALA A 580 2.07 -4.71 -9.30
C ALA A 580 2.67 -5.87 -10.11
N SER A 581 1.84 -6.56 -10.90
CA SER A 581 2.30 -7.68 -11.75
C SER A 581 3.35 -7.24 -12.76
N LYS A 582 3.29 -5.99 -13.24
CA LYS A 582 4.28 -5.46 -14.18
C LYS A 582 5.61 -5.16 -13.51
N ILE A 583 5.58 -4.55 -12.32
CA ILE A 583 6.77 -4.31 -11.49
C ILE A 583 7.43 -5.66 -11.15
N GLU A 584 6.67 -6.63 -10.68
CA GLU A 584 7.20 -7.95 -10.31
C GLU A 584 7.89 -8.66 -11.50
N ARG A 585 7.26 -8.62 -12.68
CA ARG A 585 7.81 -9.18 -13.92
C ARG A 585 9.07 -8.45 -14.39
N GLU A 586 9.06 -7.12 -14.33
CA GLU A 586 10.17 -6.30 -14.83
C GLU A 586 11.41 -6.41 -13.95
N PHE A 587 11.21 -6.50 -12.64
CA PHE A 587 12.29 -6.53 -11.67
C PHE A 587 12.59 -7.94 -11.12
N ASP A 588 11.93 -8.99 -11.60
CA ASP A 588 12.18 -10.40 -11.23
C ASP A 588 12.12 -10.66 -9.71
N PHE A 589 11.14 -10.07 -9.03
CA PHE A 589 10.87 -10.34 -7.61
C PHE A 589 9.37 -10.20 -7.29
N SER A 590 8.95 -10.76 -6.16
CA SER A 590 7.55 -10.67 -5.69
C SER A 590 7.40 -9.50 -4.72
N LEU A 591 6.54 -8.53 -5.00
CA LEU A 591 6.26 -7.42 -4.07
C LEU A 591 5.79 -7.95 -2.73
N SER A 592 4.96 -9.00 -2.74
CA SER A 592 4.46 -9.67 -1.53
C SER A 592 5.53 -10.28 -0.61
N SER A 593 6.77 -10.40 -1.08
CA SER A 593 7.91 -10.83 -0.25
C SER A 593 8.52 -9.71 0.62
N LEU A 594 8.19 -8.46 0.30
CA LEU A 594 8.59 -7.27 1.05
C LEU A 594 7.52 -6.90 2.09
N SER A 595 7.93 -6.25 3.19
CA SER A 595 7.00 -5.57 4.10
C SER A 595 6.45 -4.29 3.45
N LEU A 596 5.35 -3.74 4.00
CA LEU A 596 4.77 -2.48 3.49
C LEU A 596 5.79 -1.34 3.52
N LYS A 597 6.64 -1.32 4.55
CA LYS A 597 7.69 -0.31 4.71
C LYS A 597 8.78 -0.46 3.64
N GLU A 598 9.23 -1.69 3.39
CA GLU A 598 10.21 -2.00 2.34
C GLU A 598 9.67 -1.64 0.95
N GLN A 599 8.41 -1.96 0.66
CA GLN A 599 7.75 -1.54 -0.57
C GLN A 599 7.70 -0.02 -0.69
N TYR A 600 7.22 0.70 0.33
CA TYR A 600 7.10 2.15 0.31
C TYR A 600 8.41 2.84 -0.10
N PHE A 601 9.54 2.49 0.52
CA PHE A 601 10.83 3.10 0.20
C PHE A 601 11.36 2.70 -1.18
N PHE A 602 11.18 1.45 -1.60
CA PHE A 602 11.56 1.05 -2.95
C PHE A 602 10.76 1.81 -4.02
N LEU A 603 9.46 1.94 -3.84
CA LEU A 603 8.58 2.57 -4.83
C LEU A 603 8.83 4.08 -4.93
N ASN A 604 9.12 4.73 -3.80
CA ASN A 604 9.55 6.12 -3.78
C ASN A 604 10.89 6.34 -4.48
N TYR A 605 11.80 5.35 -4.42
CA TYR A 605 13.00 5.37 -5.23
C TYR A 605 12.65 5.26 -6.73
N LEU A 606 11.83 4.26 -7.13
CA LEU A 606 11.41 4.08 -8.52
C LEU A 606 10.72 5.30 -9.14
N LYS A 607 9.99 6.12 -8.36
CA LYS A 607 9.35 7.37 -8.83
C LYS A 607 10.34 8.32 -9.52
N ARG A 608 11.64 8.24 -9.19
CA ARG A 608 12.70 9.16 -9.64
C ARG A 608 13.63 8.55 -10.68
N VAL A 609 13.54 7.24 -10.88
CA VAL A 609 14.41 6.48 -11.77
C VAL A 609 14.04 6.80 -13.22
N THR A 610 15.06 7.16 -14.00
CA THR A 610 14.94 7.34 -15.46
C THR A 610 15.03 5.99 -16.18
N PRO A 611 14.56 5.88 -17.43
CA PRO A 611 14.63 4.63 -18.19
C PRO A 611 16.06 4.07 -18.31
N ILE A 612 17.06 4.95 -18.42
CA ILE A 612 18.49 4.57 -18.45
C ILE A 612 18.92 3.92 -17.14
N SER A 613 18.46 4.44 -16.00
CA SER A 613 18.73 3.86 -14.69
C SER A 613 17.92 2.59 -14.42
N ALA A 614 16.78 2.41 -15.10
CA ALA A 614 15.90 1.25 -14.95
C ALA A 614 16.63 -0.06 -15.22
N ASP A 615 17.39 -0.14 -16.31
CA ASP A 615 18.14 -1.36 -16.66
C ASP A 615 19.21 -1.71 -15.62
N THR A 616 19.77 -0.69 -14.96
CA THR A 616 20.70 -0.91 -13.84
C THR A 616 19.97 -1.53 -12.65
N ILE A 617 18.75 -1.08 -12.37
CA ILE A 617 17.91 -1.63 -11.29
C ILE A 617 17.43 -3.03 -11.65
N LYS A 618 16.96 -3.29 -12.88
CA LYS A 618 16.57 -4.65 -13.32
C LYS A 618 17.72 -5.63 -13.16
N ARG A 619 18.94 -5.21 -13.53
CA ARG A 619 20.14 -6.03 -13.29
C ARG A 619 20.35 -6.23 -11.78
N PHE A 620 20.30 -5.17 -10.99
CA PHE A 620 20.44 -5.24 -9.53
C PHE A 620 19.44 -6.22 -8.91
N THR A 621 18.16 -6.15 -9.26
CA THR A 621 17.12 -7.02 -8.72
C THR A 621 17.27 -8.46 -9.22
N SER A 622 17.66 -8.68 -10.48
CA SER A 622 17.95 -10.03 -10.98
C SER A 622 19.13 -10.71 -10.28
N LEU A 623 20.12 -9.92 -9.82
CA LEU A 623 21.31 -10.44 -9.14
C LEU A 623 21.07 -10.73 -7.65
N TYR A 624 20.31 -9.87 -6.98
CA TYR A 624 20.20 -9.89 -5.51
C TYR A 624 18.80 -10.21 -4.99
N GLY A 625 17.80 -10.26 -5.88
CA GLY A 625 16.40 -10.54 -5.56
C GLY A 625 15.89 -9.70 -4.39
N VAL A 626 15.14 -10.36 -3.52
CA VAL A 626 14.53 -9.77 -2.31
C VAL A 626 15.59 -9.17 -1.38
N ASP A 627 16.76 -9.79 -1.24
CA ASP A 627 17.79 -9.28 -0.32
C ASP A 627 18.32 -7.92 -0.75
N GLY A 628 18.55 -7.73 -2.07
CA GLY A 628 18.90 -6.42 -2.63
C GLY A 628 17.76 -5.42 -2.45
N MET A 629 16.52 -5.84 -2.70
CA MET A 629 15.34 -4.98 -2.58
C MET A 629 15.13 -4.40 -1.19
N ARG A 630 15.36 -5.20 -0.16
CA ARG A 630 15.15 -4.74 1.22
C ARG A 630 16.11 -3.63 1.64
N THR A 631 17.26 -3.49 0.98
CA THR A 631 18.25 -2.43 1.28
C THR A 631 17.71 -1.01 1.10
N PHE A 632 16.67 -0.82 0.28
CA PHE A 632 15.99 0.45 0.12
C PHE A 632 15.29 0.93 1.39
N LEU A 633 15.05 0.07 2.38
CA LEU A 633 14.59 0.49 3.71
C LEU A 633 15.57 1.46 4.39
N SER A 634 16.85 1.41 4.06
CA SER A 634 17.84 2.36 4.56
C SER A 634 17.60 3.81 4.10
N LEU A 635 16.76 4.04 3.10
CA LEU A 635 16.34 5.39 2.71
C LEU A 635 15.51 6.09 3.79
N GLU A 636 14.98 5.35 4.78
CA GLU A 636 14.22 5.92 5.90
C GLU A 636 15.01 7.01 6.66
N GLN A 637 16.28 6.74 6.98
CA GLN A 637 17.13 7.69 7.72
C GLN A 637 18.27 8.24 6.84
N GLY A 638 18.34 7.80 5.58
CA GLY A 638 19.37 8.16 4.62
C GLY A 638 18.99 9.42 3.85
N ASP A 639 19.97 10.02 3.18
CA ASP A 639 19.65 11.00 2.14
C ASP A 639 19.12 10.30 0.88
N GLU A 640 18.44 11.06 0.03
CA GLU A 640 17.84 10.54 -1.20
C GLU A 640 18.87 9.96 -2.19
N THR A 641 20.17 10.27 -2.03
CA THR A 641 21.27 9.77 -2.89
C THR A 641 21.77 8.39 -2.47
N LEU A 642 21.36 7.91 -1.29
CA LEU A 642 21.75 6.59 -0.80
C LEU A 642 21.20 5.48 -1.72
N GLY A 643 20.05 5.67 -2.35
CA GLY A 643 19.46 4.70 -3.28
C GLY A 643 20.34 4.48 -4.51
N ASP A 644 20.83 5.56 -5.10
CA ASP A 644 21.78 5.50 -6.22
C ASP A 644 23.09 4.84 -5.79
N SER A 645 23.55 5.11 -4.56
CA SER A 645 24.76 4.51 -4.00
C SER A 645 24.61 3.00 -3.79
N ILE A 646 23.44 2.53 -3.33
CA ILE A 646 23.11 1.11 -3.17
C ILE A 646 23.15 0.41 -4.53
N VAL A 647 22.49 0.98 -5.54
CA VAL A 647 22.44 0.38 -6.88
C VAL A 647 23.82 0.37 -7.53
N ALA A 648 24.59 1.45 -7.40
CA ALA A 648 25.98 1.51 -7.87
C ALA A 648 26.88 0.49 -7.16
N PHE A 649 26.74 0.34 -5.84
CA PHE A 649 27.47 -0.66 -5.07
C PHE A 649 27.13 -2.09 -5.50
N GLY A 650 25.87 -2.34 -5.89
CA GLY A 650 25.43 -3.60 -6.49
C GLY A 650 26.06 -3.93 -7.86
N GLN A 651 26.97 -3.11 -8.38
CA GLN A 651 27.80 -3.49 -9.53
C GLN A 651 29.05 -4.30 -9.13
N HIS A 652 29.31 -4.44 -7.82
CA HIS A 652 30.38 -5.27 -7.25
C HIS A 652 29.85 -6.65 -6.84
N ASP A 653 29.55 -7.48 -7.85
CA ASP A 653 28.84 -8.76 -7.72
C ASP A 653 29.34 -9.68 -6.58
N ASP A 654 30.65 -9.72 -6.32
CA ASP A 654 31.30 -10.58 -5.32
C ASP A 654 31.08 -10.14 -3.87
N VAL A 655 31.04 -8.83 -3.63
CA VAL A 655 30.96 -8.23 -2.29
C VAL A 655 29.52 -7.84 -1.94
N ALA A 656 28.80 -7.25 -2.89
CA ALA A 656 27.51 -6.63 -2.63
C ALA A 656 26.44 -7.66 -2.21
N GLY A 657 26.42 -8.85 -2.83
CA GLY A 657 25.47 -9.91 -2.45
C GLY A 657 25.62 -10.35 -0.99
N THR A 658 26.86 -10.40 -0.48
CA THR A 658 27.13 -10.73 0.93
C THR A 658 26.61 -9.63 1.86
N VAL A 659 26.83 -8.37 1.52
CA VAL A 659 26.37 -7.22 2.31
C VAL A 659 24.84 -7.09 2.30
N PHE A 660 24.18 -7.30 1.16
CA PHE A 660 22.72 -7.20 1.05
C PHE A 660 22.02 -8.34 1.78
N ARG A 661 22.52 -9.57 1.64
CA ARG A 661 22.03 -10.70 2.44
C ARG A 661 22.20 -10.45 3.94
N TYR A 662 23.34 -9.88 4.36
CA TYR A 662 23.55 -9.48 5.75
C TYR A 662 22.52 -8.46 6.22
N TYR A 663 22.29 -7.41 5.44
CA TYR A 663 21.30 -6.39 5.76
C TYR A 663 19.90 -7.03 5.90
N SER A 664 19.51 -7.89 4.95
CA SER A 664 18.26 -8.66 4.99
C SER A 664 18.14 -9.54 6.26
N ASP A 665 19.21 -10.21 6.68
CA ASP A 665 19.24 -11.01 7.92
C ASP A 665 19.06 -10.15 9.19
N LEU A 666 19.62 -8.94 9.21
CA LEU A 666 19.40 -8.00 10.31
C LEU A 666 17.95 -7.50 10.34
N LEU A 667 17.35 -7.20 9.19
CA LEU A 667 15.94 -6.86 9.13
C LEU A 667 15.05 -8.00 9.60
N ASN A 668 15.35 -9.24 9.20
CA ASN A 668 14.64 -10.42 9.71
C ASN A 668 14.74 -10.57 11.23
N SER A 669 15.88 -10.18 11.79
CA SER A 669 16.12 -10.21 13.24
C SER A 669 15.38 -9.07 13.94
N ALA A 670 15.28 -7.89 13.31
CA ALA A 670 14.47 -6.76 13.76
C ALA A 670 12.97 -7.11 13.76
N ASP A 671 12.46 -7.73 12.69
CA ASP A 671 11.06 -8.19 12.60
C ASP A 671 10.71 -9.21 13.69
N ARG A 672 11.68 -10.01 14.13
CA ARG A 672 11.51 -10.99 15.21
C ARG A 672 11.78 -10.42 16.60
N ALA A 673 12.14 -9.15 16.74
CA ALA A 673 12.56 -8.57 18.01
C ALA A 673 11.48 -8.76 19.10
N GLU A 674 10.20 -8.64 18.76
CA GLU A 674 9.10 -8.85 19.71
C GLU A 674 9.00 -10.30 20.19
N THR A 675 9.02 -11.27 19.27
CA THR A 675 9.04 -12.70 19.62
C THR A 675 10.25 -13.04 20.46
N LEU A 676 11.44 -12.55 20.07
CA LEU A 676 12.70 -12.79 20.77
C LEU A 676 12.71 -12.17 22.17
N VAL A 677 12.18 -10.95 22.32
CA VAL A 677 12.08 -10.28 23.62
C VAL A 677 11.10 -11.02 24.52
N ARG A 678 9.92 -11.42 24.01
CA ARG A 678 8.94 -12.22 24.77
C ARG A 678 9.50 -13.57 25.21
N GLU A 679 10.07 -14.34 24.28
CA GLU A 679 10.60 -15.68 24.55
C GLU A 679 11.68 -15.68 25.63
N VAL A 680 12.53 -14.65 25.66
CA VAL A 680 13.70 -14.66 26.54
C VAL A 680 13.50 -13.91 27.86
N SER A 681 12.89 -12.74 27.83
CA SER A 681 12.68 -11.97 29.06
C SER A 681 11.48 -12.45 29.88
N GLY A 682 10.58 -13.25 29.27
CA GLY A 682 9.30 -13.62 29.86
C GLY A 682 8.41 -12.41 30.14
N CYS A 683 8.70 -11.23 29.54
CA CYS A 683 7.84 -10.08 29.66
C CYS A 683 6.53 -10.28 28.90
N GLU A 684 5.47 -9.72 29.44
CA GLU A 684 4.17 -9.60 28.80
C GLU A 684 3.69 -8.15 28.88
N GLY A 685 2.77 -7.77 27.99
CA GLY A 685 2.19 -6.43 27.97
C GLY A 685 3.08 -5.33 27.38
N GLU A 686 2.74 -4.09 27.70
CA GLU A 686 3.25 -2.86 27.06
C GLU A 686 4.76 -2.67 27.21
N THR A 687 5.33 -2.94 28.39
CA THR A 687 6.78 -2.86 28.64
C THR A 687 7.56 -3.76 27.68
N CYS A 688 6.99 -4.92 27.34
CA CYS A 688 7.59 -5.89 26.43
C CYS A 688 7.63 -5.37 25.00
N ILE A 689 6.53 -4.74 24.57
CA ILE A 689 6.40 -4.10 23.25
C ILE A 689 7.38 -2.92 23.14
N VAL A 690 7.48 -2.09 24.18
CA VAL A 690 8.43 -0.96 24.22
C VAL A 690 9.88 -1.46 24.09
N LEU A 691 10.27 -2.48 24.86
CA LEU A 691 11.62 -3.05 24.78
C LEU A 691 11.87 -3.70 23.41
N ALA A 692 10.91 -4.47 22.88
CA ALA A 692 10.99 -5.06 21.55
C ALA A 692 11.20 -4.00 20.46
N ASN A 693 10.44 -2.91 20.51
CA ASN A 693 10.57 -1.81 19.58
C ASN A 693 11.94 -1.12 19.73
N GLN A 694 12.45 -0.90 20.95
CA GLN A 694 13.80 -0.35 21.14
C GLN A 694 14.89 -1.26 20.55
N VAL A 695 14.80 -2.58 20.76
CA VAL A 695 15.72 -3.55 20.18
C VAL A 695 15.63 -3.53 18.65
N ARG A 696 14.42 -3.54 18.10
CA ARG A 696 14.16 -3.42 16.66
C ARG A 696 14.81 -2.17 16.09
N GLU A 697 14.53 -0.99 16.66
CA GLU A 697 15.07 0.29 16.20
C GLU A 697 16.61 0.34 16.25
N ASN A 698 17.22 -0.24 17.29
CA ASN A 698 18.67 -0.32 17.40
C ASN A 698 19.29 -1.21 16.31
N ILE A 699 18.67 -2.35 16.01
CA ILE A 699 19.09 -3.24 14.92
C ILE A 699 18.98 -2.51 13.58
N LEU A 700 17.84 -1.84 13.32
CA LEU A 700 17.60 -1.10 12.07
C LEU A 700 18.60 0.05 11.86
N LYS A 701 18.77 0.92 12.87
CA LYS A 701 19.76 2.03 12.84
C LYS A 701 21.17 1.53 12.58
N ARG A 702 21.53 0.40 13.19
CA ARG A 702 22.86 -0.18 13.00
C ARG A 702 23.01 -0.77 11.60
N ALA A 703 22.05 -1.58 11.15
CA ALA A 703 22.04 -2.17 9.82
C ALA A 703 22.21 -1.10 8.74
N GLN A 704 21.49 0.01 8.89
CA GLN A 704 21.57 1.13 7.98
C GLN A 704 22.96 1.78 7.97
N LYS A 705 23.50 2.11 9.14
CA LYS A 705 24.83 2.73 9.24
C LYS A 705 25.92 1.87 8.61
N ASP A 706 25.83 0.56 8.79
CA ASP A 706 26.78 -0.39 8.23
C ASP A 706 26.62 -0.51 6.71
N LEU A 707 25.39 -0.53 6.20
CA LEU A 707 25.12 -0.46 4.75
C LEU A 707 25.65 0.85 4.16
N GLU A 708 25.37 2.00 4.78
CA GLU A 708 25.84 3.32 4.34
C GLU A 708 27.37 3.37 4.28
N LYS A 709 28.05 2.82 5.31
CA LYS A 709 29.51 2.70 5.33
C LYS A 709 30.01 1.82 4.19
N ALA A 710 29.33 0.72 3.88
CA ALA A 710 29.70 -0.20 2.81
C ALA A 710 29.56 0.45 1.43
N VAL A 711 28.39 1.03 1.14
CA VAL A 711 28.11 1.61 -0.19
C VAL A 711 28.93 2.87 -0.47
N ARG A 712 29.41 3.56 0.58
CA ARG A 712 30.29 4.75 0.47
C ARG A 712 31.78 4.42 0.59
N SER A 713 32.15 3.16 0.79
CA SER A 713 33.56 2.77 0.92
C SER A 713 34.27 2.80 -0.43
N SER A 714 35.52 3.25 -0.41
CA SER A 714 36.42 3.13 -1.57
C SER A 714 36.95 1.70 -1.76
N ASP A 715 36.90 0.85 -0.73
CA ASP A 715 37.24 -0.56 -0.77
C ASP A 715 36.08 -1.40 -0.19
N PRO A 716 35.13 -1.84 -1.03
CA PRO A 716 34.02 -2.68 -0.63
C PRO A 716 34.42 -3.97 0.10
N ALA A 717 35.53 -4.61 -0.31
CA ALA A 717 35.93 -5.92 0.20
C ALA A 717 36.37 -5.86 1.66
N ILE A 718 37.06 -4.79 2.05
CA ILE A 718 37.42 -4.54 3.45
C ILE A 718 36.13 -4.39 4.29
N VAL A 719 35.13 -3.67 3.79
CA VAL A 719 33.89 -3.46 4.54
C VAL A 719 33.06 -4.74 4.64
N ALA A 720 33.02 -5.59 3.61
CA ALA A 720 32.36 -6.89 3.74
C ALA A 720 33.04 -7.80 4.76
N ALA A 721 34.37 -7.82 4.81
CA ALA A 721 35.10 -8.58 5.83
C ALA A 721 34.86 -8.03 7.25
N GLU A 722 34.70 -6.71 7.39
CA GLU A 722 34.26 -6.10 8.64
C GLU A 722 32.82 -6.50 8.98
N ILE A 723 31.89 -6.42 8.02
CA ILE A 723 30.47 -6.78 8.16
C ILE A 723 30.29 -8.25 8.56
N GLU A 724 31.07 -9.18 8.00
CA GLU A 724 31.01 -10.60 8.38
C GLU A 724 31.33 -10.83 9.86
N ASN A 725 32.37 -10.16 10.38
CA ASN A 725 32.68 -10.19 11.82
C ASN A 725 31.56 -9.55 12.64
N TYR A 726 30.90 -8.52 12.11
CA TYR A 726 29.77 -7.87 12.75
C TYR A 726 28.48 -8.71 12.77
N VAL A 727 28.28 -9.68 11.87
CA VAL A 727 27.12 -10.59 11.95
C VAL A 727 27.16 -11.42 13.22
N ALA A 728 28.34 -11.91 13.58
CA ALA A 728 28.56 -12.62 14.82
C ALA A 728 28.27 -11.71 16.01
N GLU A 729 28.80 -10.47 15.98
CA GLU A 729 28.57 -9.47 17.03
C GLU A 729 27.11 -9.02 17.15
N ALA A 730 26.35 -8.92 16.06
CA ALA A 730 24.94 -8.53 16.07
C ALA A 730 24.03 -9.65 16.58
N LYS A 731 24.31 -10.90 16.19
CA LYS A 731 23.63 -12.08 16.75
C LYS A 731 23.95 -12.24 18.24
N GLU A 732 25.19 -11.99 18.62
CA GLU A 732 25.63 -11.95 20.01
C GLU A 732 25.01 -10.78 20.78
N TYR A 733 24.86 -9.61 20.15
CA TYR A 733 24.17 -8.44 20.70
C TYR A 733 22.69 -8.72 20.98
N VAL A 734 21.98 -9.37 20.04
CA VAL A 734 20.59 -9.82 20.26
C VAL A 734 20.54 -10.87 21.37
N ALA A 735 21.45 -11.85 21.37
CA ALA A 735 21.55 -12.87 22.41
C ALA A 735 21.90 -12.30 23.80
N LEU A 736 22.60 -11.18 23.88
CA LEU A 736 23.02 -10.57 25.13
C LEU A 736 22.02 -9.50 25.62
N LEU A 737 21.32 -8.80 24.71
CA LEU A 737 20.10 -8.02 25.02
C LEU A 737 19.03 -8.90 25.66
N GLN A 738 18.89 -10.11 25.12
CA GLN A 738 18.09 -11.19 25.68
C GLN A 738 18.49 -11.51 27.14
N GLU A 739 19.78 -11.58 27.46
CA GLU A 739 20.24 -11.82 28.84
C GLU A 739 20.08 -10.60 29.77
N VAL A 740 20.32 -9.39 29.27
CA VAL A 740 20.17 -8.14 30.04
C VAL A 740 18.70 -7.85 30.34
N GLY A 741 17.81 -8.00 29.35
CA GLY A 741 16.36 -7.83 29.51
C GLY A 741 15.73 -8.87 30.43
N ALA A 742 16.32 -10.06 30.56
CA ALA A 742 15.94 -11.07 31.54
C ALA A 742 16.48 -10.79 32.96
N GLY A 743 17.13 -9.64 33.20
CA GLY A 743 17.62 -9.24 34.52
C GLY A 743 18.90 -9.95 34.98
N LYS A 744 19.71 -10.52 34.07
CA LYS A 744 20.97 -11.21 34.43
C LYS A 744 22.17 -10.28 34.69
N ILE A 745 21.95 -9.01 35.03
CA ILE A 745 23.03 -8.15 35.56
C ILE A 745 23.24 -8.51 37.03
N GLU A 746 24.31 -9.25 37.30
CA GLU A 746 24.64 -9.70 38.66
C GLU A 746 25.15 -8.53 39.50
N SER A 747 24.63 -8.38 40.73
CA SER A 747 25.22 -7.52 41.75
C SER A 747 26.12 -8.36 42.64
N VAL A 748 27.43 -8.13 42.57
CA VAL A 748 28.44 -8.98 43.21
C VAL A 748 29.31 -8.14 44.13
N LEU A 749 29.44 -8.59 45.38
CA LEU A 749 30.39 -8.03 46.33
C LEU A 749 31.81 -8.58 46.07
N PRO A 750 32.87 -7.82 46.38
CA PRO A 750 34.25 -8.24 46.11
C PRO A 750 34.65 -9.60 46.66
N GLU A 751 34.16 -9.96 47.85
CA GLU A 751 34.39 -11.27 48.49
C GLU A 751 33.75 -12.44 47.76
N SER A 752 32.74 -12.18 46.93
CA SER A 752 32.06 -13.19 46.11
C SER A 752 32.72 -13.41 44.75
N LEU A 753 33.68 -12.56 44.36
CA LEU A 753 34.43 -12.72 43.11
C LEU A 753 35.51 -13.78 43.26
N SER A 754 35.48 -14.76 42.34
CA SER A 754 36.55 -15.75 42.21
C SER A 754 37.87 -15.11 41.75
N ASP A 755 39.00 -15.80 41.95
CA ASP A 755 40.30 -15.36 41.43
C ASP A 755 40.30 -15.26 39.89
N GLU A 756 39.51 -16.11 39.23
CA GLU A 756 39.31 -16.08 37.79
C GLU A 756 38.55 -14.81 37.35
N ASP A 757 37.48 -14.45 38.06
CA ASP A 757 36.72 -13.21 37.80
C ASP A 757 37.59 -11.97 37.97
N ARG A 758 38.34 -11.89 39.08
CA ARG A 758 39.27 -10.77 39.36
C ARG A 758 40.30 -10.63 38.25
N SER A 759 40.89 -11.76 37.84
CA SER A 759 41.86 -11.81 36.74
C SER A 759 41.23 -11.38 35.41
N ARG A 760 40.00 -11.83 35.13
CA ARG A 760 39.26 -11.46 33.91
C ARG A 760 38.95 -9.96 33.87
N MET A 761 38.48 -9.37 34.97
CA MET A 761 38.19 -7.95 35.08
C MET A 761 39.45 -7.08 34.89
N GLN A 762 40.58 -7.50 35.49
CA GLN A 762 41.87 -6.85 35.27
C GLN A 762 42.32 -6.90 33.81
N ASN A 763 42.15 -8.05 33.16
CA ASN A 763 42.49 -8.23 31.75
C ASN A 763 41.61 -7.35 30.85
N LEU A 764 40.31 -7.25 31.12
CA LEU A 764 39.40 -6.37 30.39
C LEU A 764 39.81 -4.90 30.52
N LEU A 765 40.04 -4.44 31.76
CA LEU A 765 40.50 -3.07 32.01
C LEU A 765 41.82 -2.80 31.28
N GLN A 766 42.78 -3.71 31.38
CA GLN A 766 44.08 -3.54 30.74
C GLN A 766 43.96 -3.49 29.21
N ALA A 767 43.14 -4.35 28.60
CA ALA A 767 42.91 -4.36 27.16
C ALA A 767 42.28 -3.03 26.69
N ASN A 768 41.22 -2.59 27.36
CA ASN A 768 40.50 -1.36 27.01
C ASN A 768 41.38 -0.11 27.17
N TYR A 769 42.12 -0.01 28.28
CA TYR A 769 42.99 1.14 28.53
C TYR A 769 44.26 1.13 27.68
N ARG A 770 44.79 -0.02 27.27
CA ARG A 770 45.88 -0.07 26.28
C ARG A 770 45.42 0.45 24.93
N LYS A 771 44.20 0.12 24.52
CA LYS A 771 43.60 0.61 23.25
C LYS A 771 43.31 2.11 23.30
N ALA A 772 42.71 2.59 24.41
CA ALA A 772 42.34 3.99 24.58
C ALA A 772 43.54 4.92 24.84
N TYR A 773 44.61 4.39 25.46
CA TYR A 773 45.81 5.14 25.85
C TYR A 773 47.08 4.39 25.41
N PRO A 774 47.33 4.30 24.09
CA PRO A 774 48.47 3.55 23.56
C PRO A 774 49.81 4.15 23.97
N GLU A 775 49.86 5.48 24.16
CA GLU A 775 51.12 6.19 24.39
C GLU A 775 51.76 5.88 25.77
N PRO A 776 53.11 5.69 25.83
CA PRO A 776 53.83 5.37 27.07
C PRO A 776 53.70 6.43 28.17
N GLU A 777 53.51 7.70 27.81
CA GLU A 777 53.29 8.78 28.79
C GLU A 777 52.06 8.57 29.67
N ASN A 778 51.09 7.76 29.23
CA ASN A 778 49.92 7.40 30.02
C ASN A 778 50.14 6.16 30.91
N ASP A 779 51.35 5.59 31.00
CA ASP A 779 51.61 4.38 31.79
C ASP A 779 51.36 4.59 33.30
N ALA A 780 51.71 5.77 33.83
CA ALA A 780 51.40 6.12 35.21
C ALA A 780 49.89 6.18 35.47
N PHE A 781 49.12 6.73 34.54
CA PHE A 781 47.66 6.76 34.58
C PHE A 781 47.06 5.35 34.48
N LYS A 782 47.48 4.54 33.50
CA LYS A 782 47.05 3.14 33.35
C LYS A 782 47.34 2.32 34.61
N ALA A 783 48.52 2.50 35.20
CA ALA A 783 48.90 1.84 36.45
C ALA A 783 48.06 2.30 37.65
N ALA A 784 47.76 3.60 37.74
CA ALA A 784 46.90 4.14 38.81
C ALA A 784 45.47 3.60 38.72
N VAL A 785 44.89 3.55 37.52
CA VAL A 785 43.55 2.99 37.28
C VAL A 785 43.52 1.48 37.59
N ALA A 786 44.49 0.71 37.10
CA ALA A 786 44.59 -0.72 37.40
C ALA A 786 44.80 -0.98 38.91
N GLY A 787 45.60 -0.13 39.58
CA GLY A 787 45.79 -0.18 41.02
C GLY A 787 44.52 0.12 41.80
N SER A 788 43.71 1.09 41.35
CA SER A 788 42.41 1.40 41.95
C SER A 788 41.44 0.21 41.87
N LEU A 789 41.35 -0.46 40.71
CA LEU A 789 40.56 -1.70 40.58
C LEU A 789 41.08 -2.82 41.51
N ALA A 790 42.40 -3.01 41.60
CA ALA A 790 42.96 -4.03 42.46
C ALA A 790 42.64 -3.79 43.95
N LYS A 791 42.64 -2.53 44.40
CA LYS A 791 42.22 -2.15 45.76
C LYS A 791 40.73 -2.43 45.99
N SER A 792 39.88 -2.19 44.99
CA SER A 792 38.43 -2.35 45.12
C SER A 792 38.02 -3.81 45.33
N PHE A 793 38.83 -4.78 44.91
CA PHE A 793 38.61 -6.20 45.24
C PHE A 793 38.72 -6.56 46.73
N SER A 794 39.24 -5.64 47.56
CA SER A 794 39.35 -5.81 49.01
C SER A 794 38.50 -4.80 49.80
N ASN A 795 37.72 -3.96 49.11
CA ASN A 795 36.94 -2.91 49.75
C ASN A 795 35.48 -3.37 49.95
N PRO A 796 35.01 -3.58 51.20
CA PRO A 796 33.64 -4.05 51.45
C PRO A 796 32.55 -3.04 51.06
N HIS A 797 32.92 -1.81 50.70
CA HIS A 797 32.02 -0.77 50.21
C HIS A 797 31.97 -0.68 48.68
N THR A 798 32.65 -1.58 47.98
CA THR A 798 32.58 -1.73 46.52
C THR A 798 31.47 -2.72 46.17
N THR A 799 30.72 -2.42 45.11
CA THR A 799 29.79 -3.33 44.45
C THR A 799 30.14 -3.38 42.97
N PHE A 800 30.17 -4.59 42.42
CA PHE A 800 30.32 -4.79 40.98
C PHE A 800 28.99 -5.19 40.37
N ARG A 801 28.61 -4.52 39.29
CA ARG A 801 27.56 -4.99 38.40
C ARG A 801 28.24 -5.76 37.28
N ILE A 802 27.87 -7.02 37.05
CA ILE A 802 28.57 -7.92 36.14
C ILE A 802 27.59 -8.47 35.12
N LEU A 803 28.02 -8.51 33.86
CA LEU A 803 27.38 -9.25 32.80
C LEU A 803 28.26 -10.42 32.40
N ARG A 804 27.69 -11.62 32.41
CA ARG A 804 28.36 -12.86 32.00
C ARG A 804 27.75 -13.38 30.72
N ASP A 805 28.59 -13.90 29.84
CA ASP A 805 28.18 -14.79 28.75
C ASP A 805 28.87 -16.14 28.97
N ASN A 806 28.11 -17.23 28.94
CA ASN A 806 28.61 -18.59 29.18
C ASN A 806 29.48 -18.72 30.45
N GLY A 807 29.08 -18.02 31.52
CA GLY A 807 29.78 -17.99 32.82
C GLY A 807 31.00 -17.06 32.88
N LYS A 808 31.44 -16.49 31.76
CA LYS A 808 32.60 -15.60 31.67
C LYS A 808 32.17 -14.13 31.75
N ILE A 809 32.87 -13.32 32.54
CA ILE A 809 32.63 -11.87 32.59
C ILE A 809 32.96 -11.23 31.22
N VAL A 810 31.97 -10.60 30.62
CA VAL A 810 32.09 -9.85 29.35
C VAL A 810 31.97 -8.35 29.57
N SER A 811 31.30 -7.90 30.62
CA SER A 811 31.24 -6.49 30.99
C SER A 811 31.07 -6.32 32.51
N TYR A 812 31.60 -5.24 33.06
CA TYR A 812 31.34 -4.86 34.45
C TYR A 812 31.34 -3.35 34.68
N ASN A 813 30.55 -2.94 35.67
CA ASN A 813 30.57 -1.61 36.30
C ASN A 813 31.01 -1.73 37.76
N ARG A 814 31.82 -0.78 38.22
CA ARG A 814 32.27 -0.68 39.61
C ARG A 814 31.65 0.54 40.26
N PHE A 815 30.98 0.33 41.39
CA PHE A 815 30.46 1.40 42.25
C PHE A 815 31.07 1.28 43.64
N ASP A 816 31.59 2.37 44.18
CA ASP A 816 32.07 2.45 45.56
C ASP A 816 31.16 3.37 46.36
N THR A 817 30.81 3.00 47.59
CA THR A 817 30.11 3.92 48.49
C THR A 817 31.13 4.79 49.23
N LEU A 818 31.13 6.09 48.96
CA LEU A 818 31.95 7.09 49.63
C LEU A 818 31.09 7.95 50.58
N ARG A 819 31.73 8.77 51.41
CA ARG A 819 31.07 9.80 52.24
C ARG A 819 31.62 11.19 51.91
N ASP A 820 30.71 12.15 51.77
CA ASP A 820 31.07 13.55 51.52
C ASP A 820 31.55 14.28 52.80
N TYR A 821 31.91 15.57 52.69
CA TYR A 821 32.29 16.39 53.85
C TYR A 821 31.17 16.53 54.90
N THR A 822 29.91 16.31 54.51
CA THR A 822 28.73 16.36 55.39
C THR A 822 28.41 15.01 56.03
N GLY A 823 29.07 13.93 55.60
CA GLY A 823 28.84 12.56 56.02
C GLY A 823 27.75 11.83 55.23
N LYS A 824 27.18 12.46 54.20
CA LYS A 824 26.20 11.86 53.28
C LYS A 824 26.89 10.86 52.36
N GLU A 825 26.21 9.76 52.07
CA GLU A 825 26.72 8.73 51.17
C GLU A 825 26.63 9.18 49.71
N VAL A 826 27.72 8.99 48.97
CA VAL A 826 27.85 9.29 47.53
C VAL A 826 28.25 8.01 46.82
N SER A 827 27.61 7.71 45.69
CA SER A 827 28.00 6.58 44.85
C SER A 827 29.13 7.01 43.91
N TYR A 828 30.32 6.47 44.09
CA TYR A 828 31.44 6.72 43.19
C TYR A 828 31.49 5.66 42.09
N PHE A 829 31.21 6.08 40.87
CA PHE A 829 31.27 5.22 39.69
C PHE A 829 32.72 5.17 39.18
N GLY A 830 33.43 4.12 39.61
CA GLY A 830 34.89 4.05 39.50
C GLY A 830 35.40 3.51 38.17
N SER A 831 34.65 2.64 37.49
CA SER A 831 35.04 2.13 36.17
C SER A 831 33.90 1.40 35.46
N PHE A 832 33.86 1.53 34.13
CA PHE A 832 33.12 0.66 33.21
C PHE A 832 34.09 0.02 32.23
N ASN A 833 34.01 -1.30 32.09
CA ASN A 833 34.80 -2.03 31.10
C ASN A 833 33.96 -3.15 30.50
N ALA A 834 33.85 -3.14 29.17
CA ALA A 834 33.27 -4.21 28.37
C ALA A 834 34.35 -4.82 27.46
N ASP A 835 34.23 -6.10 27.18
CA ASP A 835 34.94 -6.74 26.08
C ASP A 835 34.51 -6.06 24.76
N PRO A 836 35.43 -5.71 23.85
CA PRO A 836 35.10 -4.99 22.62
C PRO A 836 33.96 -5.60 21.79
N ALA A 837 33.88 -6.94 21.75
CA ALA A 837 32.80 -7.67 21.06
C ALA A 837 31.41 -7.39 21.67
N TYR A 838 31.37 -6.90 22.91
CA TYR A 838 30.15 -6.62 23.67
C TYR A 838 29.98 -5.12 23.98
N SER A 839 30.69 -4.24 23.26
CA SER A 839 30.67 -2.79 23.52
C SER A 839 29.25 -2.18 23.45
N GLY A 840 28.39 -2.68 22.55
CA GLY A 840 26.99 -2.25 22.44
C GLY A 840 26.17 -2.56 23.70
N VAL A 841 26.16 -3.83 24.13
CA VAL A 841 25.39 -4.23 25.33
C VAL A 841 26.04 -3.74 26.61
N GLY A 842 27.36 -3.60 26.64
CA GLY A 842 28.05 -2.90 27.73
C GLY A 842 27.52 -1.48 27.94
N GLY A 843 27.18 -0.77 26.86
CA GLY A 843 26.52 0.55 26.93
C GLY A 843 25.13 0.51 27.56
N ILE A 844 24.33 -0.51 27.25
CA ILE A 844 23.00 -0.69 27.84
C ILE A 844 23.11 -1.06 29.32
N MET A 845 24.00 -1.99 29.65
CA MET A 845 24.31 -2.35 31.03
C MET A 845 24.76 -1.13 31.84
N LEU A 846 25.60 -0.28 31.24
CA LEU A 846 26.03 0.98 31.82
C LEU A 846 24.83 1.89 32.17
N GLU A 847 23.93 2.13 31.21
CA GLU A 847 22.73 2.95 31.42
C GLU A 847 21.83 2.40 32.52
N GLU A 848 21.47 1.11 32.44
CA GLU A 848 20.59 0.45 33.41
C GLU A 848 21.17 0.45 34.81
N THR A 849 22.47 0.15 34.95
CA THR A 849 23.10 0.15 36.28
C THR A 849 23.27 1.55 36.84
N ILE A 850 23.50 2.58 36.02
CA ILE A 850 23.50 3.97 36.50
C ILE A 850 22.12 4.35 37.01
N LYS A 851 21.07 4.03 36.24
CA LYS A 851 19.67 4.29 36.63
C LYS A 851 19.33 3.63 37.96
N ASP A 852 19.60 2.32 38.10
CA ASP A 852 19.42 1.58 39.35
C ASP A 852 20.17 2.23 40.53
N GLN A 853 21.41 2.67 40.33
CA GLN A 853 22.16 3.35 41.39
C GLN A 853 21.56 4.71 41.79
N LEU A 854 21.02 5.47 40.84
CA LEU A 854 20.39 6.77 41.09
C LEU A 854 19.02 6.64 41.74
N GLU A 855 18.27 5.57 41.47
CA GLU A 855 16.98 5.28 42.10
C GLU A 855 17.08 5.12 43.62
N ASN A 856 18.26 4.76 44.14
CA ASN A 856 18.56 4.72 45.57
C ASN A 856 18.71 6.12 46.22
N GLY A 857 18.53 7.21 45.46
CA GLY A 857 18.50 8.59 45.96
C GLY A 857 19.86 9.16 46.35
N ARG A 858 20.96 8.50 45.95
CA ARG A 858 22.34 8.97 46.21
C ARG A 858 22.86 9.69 44.97
N PRO A 859 23.51 10.87 45.11
CA PRO A 859 24.23 11.45 44.00
C PRO A 859 25.39 10.54 43.61
N MET A 860 25.66 10.51 42.32
CA MET A 860 26.73 9.74 41.71
C MET A 860 27.85 10.68 41.27
N MET A 861 29.09 10.29 41.55
CA MET A 861 30.30 11.00 41.15
C MET A 861 31.18 10.05 40.33
N ALA A 862 31.84 10.55 39.29
CA ALA A 862 32.87 9.81 38.56
C ALA A 862 34.00 10.73 38.11
N HIS A 863 35.08 10.11 37.62
CA HIS A 863 36.15 10.82 36.93
C HIS A 863 36.31 10.27 35.51
N CYS A 864 36.30 11.14 34.50
CA CYS A 864 36.44 10.74 33.10
C CYS A 864 37.44 11.62 32.35
N ASP A 865 38.17 11.05 31.41
CA ASP A 865 39.11 11.83 30.59
C ASP A 865 38.32 12.64 29.54
N PRO A 866 38.44 13.98 29.50
CA PRO A 866 37.70 14.83 28.56
C PRO A 866 37.97 14.53 27.08
N THR A 867 39.10 13.87 26.78
CA THR A 867 39.53 13.52 25.42
C THR A 867 38.91 12.21 24.92
N GLN A 868 38.33 11.39 25.80
CA GLN A 868 37.73 10.13 25.41
C GLN A 868 36.30 10.32 24.90
N ALA A 869 35.95 9.60 23.84
CA ALA A 869 34.62 9.68 23.21
C ALA A 869 33.48 9.35 24.19
N ILE A 870 33.70 8.46 25.16
CA ILE A 870 32.69 8.07 26.15
C ILE A 870 32.30 9.23 27.08
N THR A 871 33.18 10.22 27.29
CA THR A 871 32.89 11.37 28.15
C THR A 871 31.74 12.20 27.60
N LYS A 872 31.68 12.33 26.27
CA LYS A 872 30.55 12.93 25.58
C LYS A 872 29.23 12.25 25.95
N LYS A 873 29.23 10.91 25.92
CA LYS A 873 28.06 10.11 26.30
C LYS A 873 27.67 10.35 27.77
N TYR A 874 28.61 10.35 28.70
CA TYR A 874 28.29 10.62 30.11
C TYR A 874 27.60 11.98 30.30
N ILE A 875 28.14 13.03 29.68
CA ILE A 875 27.54 14.37 29.78
C ILE A 875 26.15 14.41 29.14
N GLU A 876 25.98 13.83 27.95
CA GLU A 876 24.66 13.77 27.31
C GLU A 876 23.65 12.92 28.09
N ASP A 877 24.10 11.83 28.72
CA ASP A 877 23.29 10.96 29.59
C ASP A 877 22.92 11.62 30.93
N GLY A 878 23.33 12.87 31.18
CA GLY A 878 22.89 13.67 32.33
C GLY A 878 23.94 13.85 33.41
N PHE A 879 25.19 13.42 33.21
CA PHE A 879 26.27 13.88 34.07
C PHE A 879 26.63 15.34 33.78
N VAL A 880 27.11 16.03 34.81
CA VAL A 880 27.57 17.41 34.77
C VAL A 880 29.03 17.44 35.18
N ALA A 881 29.92 17.93 34.32
CA ALA A 881 31.31 18.17 34.75
C ALA A 881 31.37 19.43 35.59
N THR A 882 31.83 19.33 36.84
CA THR A 882 31.91 20.44 37.80
C THR A 882 33.33 20.94 38.01
N GLY A 883 34.34 20.16 37.60
CA GLY A 883 35.74 20.51 37.82
C GLY A 883 36.73 19.51 37.22
N PHE A 884 37.98 19.56 37.68
CA PHE A 884 39.04 18.65 37.27
C PHE A 884 39.64 17.89 38.46
N TYR A 885 40.01 16.65 38.20
CA TYR A 885 40.80 15.81 39.06
C TYR A 885 42.06 15.29 38.32
N PRO A 886 43.28 15.60 38.80
CA PRO A 886 44.51 15.22 38.11
C PRO A 886 44.95 13.79 38.48
N LEU A 887 44.23 12.77 38.00
CA LEU A 887 44.54 11.38 38.30
C LEU A 887 45.88 10.98 37.67
N ALA A 888 46.90 10.78 38.51
CA ALA A 888 48.26 10.47 38.09
C ALA A 888 48.83 11.43 37.03
N GLY A 889 48.49 12.71 37.14
CA GLY A 889 48.94 13.76 36.21
C GLY A 889 48.13 13.89 34.92
N LYS A 890 47.15 13.00 34.68
CA LYS A 890 46.18 13.14 33.59
C LYS A 890 45.01 14.01 34.07
N PRO A 891 44.65 15.11 33.38
CA PRO A 891 43.46 15.87 33.71
C PRO A 891 42.22 15.03 33.38
N SER A 892 41.35 14.82 34.37
CA SER A 892 40.05 14.17 34.20
C SER A 892 38.96 15.11 34.69
N PHE A 893 37.81 15.14 34.04
CA PHE A 893 36.64 15.80 34.58
C PHE A 893 36.19 15.12 35.87
N GLU A 894 35.84 15.91 36.86
CA GLU A 894 34.98 15.48 37.96
C GLU A 894 33.53 15.65 37.49
N ILE A 895 32.80 14.54 37.33
CA ILE A 895 31.44 14.54 36.83
C ILE A 895 30.45 14.05 37.87
N TRP A 896 29.27 14.67 37.89
CA TRP A 896 28.22 14.40 38.87
C TRP A 896 26.87 14.14 38.20
N ARG A 897 26.06 13.27 38.80
CA ARG A 897 24.67 13.06 38.39
C ARG A 897 23.83 12.74 39.62
N SER A 898 22.63 13.32 39.70
CA SER A 898 21.60 12.90 40.64
C SER A 898 20.33 12.52 39.89
N LYS A 899 19.37 11.90 40.61
CA LYS A 899 18.13 11.39 40.03
C LYS A 899 17.41 12.45 39.20
N ASP A 900 17.31 13.67 39.74
CA ASP A 900 16.54 14.77 39.17
C ASP A 900 17.45 15.87 38.58
N SER A 901 18.71 15.54 38.29
CA SER A 901 19.68 16.54 37.82
C SER A 901 19.44 17.01 36.40
N THR A 902 18.83 16.19 35.53
CA THR A 902 18.61 16.56 34.13
C THR A 902 17.46 17.56 33.99
N GLU A 903 16.41 17.37 34.77
CA GLU A 903 15.21 18.20 34.84
C GLU A 903 15.48 19.58 35.47
N GLN A 904 16.62 19.73 36.17
CA GLN A 904 17.03 20.99 36.79
C GLN A 904 17.91 21.86 35.88
N LEU A 905 18.30 21.38 34.70
CA LEU A 905 19.23 22.06 33.79
C LEU A 905 18.51 22.64 32.58
N GLU A 906 18.56 23.96 32.44
CA GLU A 906 17.93 24.69 31.33
C GLU A 906 18.47 24.21 29.97
N SER A 907 19.75 23.88 29.90
CA SER A 907 20.38 23.39 28.68
C SER A 907 19.90 22.01 28.23
N LYS A 908 19.28 21.21 29.10
CA LYS A 908 18.72 19.88 28.76
C LYS A 908 17.32 19.96 28.17
N GLU A 909 16.59 21.04 28.44
CA GLU A 909 15.26 21.31 27.87
C GLU A 909 15.33 21.90 26.45
N LYS A 910 16.50 22.37 26.02
CA LYS A 910 16.70 22.98 24.69
C LYS A 910 17.14 21.97 23.64
N THR A 911 16.60 22.15 22.44
CA THR A 911 17.05 21.49 21.21
C THR A 911 18.47 21.93 20.84
N ILE A 912 19.14 21.14 19.98
CA ILE A 912 20.48 21.50 19.49
C ILE A 912 20.48 22.86 18.78
N GLN A 913 19.44 23.15 17.99
CA GLN A 913 19.31 24.40 17.25
C GLN A 913 19.13 25.61 18.17
N GLU A 914 18.34 25.47 19.23
CA GLU A 914 18.19 26.51 20.26
C GLU A 914 19.49 26.73 21.04
N LEU A 915 20.28 25.69 21.30
CA LEU A 915 21.59 25.86 21.93
C LEU A 915 22.57 26.58 21.00
N LEU A 916 22.56 26.25 19.71
CA LEU A 916 23.44 26.88 18.73
C LEU A 916 23.08 28.35 18.44
N SER A 917 21.83 28.77 18.66
CA SER A 917 21.46 30.20 18.58
C SER A 917 21.93 31.02 19.79
N LEU A 918 22.32 30.37 20.90
CA LEU A 918 22.82 31.00 22.12
C LEU A 918 24.33 31.25 22.14
N VAL A 919 25.04 30.97 21.03
CA VAL A 919 26.50 31.09 20.93
C VAL A 919 27.03 32.49 21.25
N GLU A 920 26.17 33.52 21.37
CA GLU A 920 26.59 34.89 21.69
C GLU A 920 25.78 35.62 22.80
N GLU A 921 24.71 35.06 23.38
CA GLU A 921 23.70 35.90 24.09
C GLU A 921 23.13 35.42 25.45
N SER A 922 23.73 34.46 26.17
CA SER A 922 23.24 34.11 27.52
C SER A 922 24.25 34.38 28.65
N LYS A 923 23.74 34.93 29.76
CA LYS A 923 24.53 35.11 31.00
C LYS A 923 24.60 33.83 31.84
N SER A 924 23.62 32.93 31.70
CA SER A 924 23.52 31.69 32.47
C SER A 924 24.08 30.48 31.72
N ILE A 925 24.06 30.51 30.38
CA ILE A 925 24.54 29.44 29.50
C ILE A 925 25.63 29.97 28.58
N VAL A 926 26.73 29.22 28.43
CA VAL A 926 27.79 29.48 27.45
C VAL A 926 27.86 28.30 26.50
N VAL A 927 27.59 28.55 25.22
CA VAL A 927 27.73 27.55 24.15
C VAL A 927 28.94 27.93 23.30
N ARG A 928 29.89 27.01 23.13
CA ARG A 928 31.02 27.24 22.23
C ARG A 928 31.52 25.97 21.56
N GLU A 929 32.12 26.16 20.40
CA GLU A 929 32.82 25.10 19.68
C GLU A 929 34.07 24.68 20.46
N GLN A 930 34.34 23.37 20.48
CA GLN A 930 35.55 22.80 21.06
C GLN A 930 36.76 23.14 20.17
N SER A 931 37.81 23.66 20.80
CA SER A 931 39.08 24.00 20.17
C SER A 931 40.09 22.85 20.28
N GLU A 932 41.12 22.85 19.42
CA GLU A 932 42.20 21.84 19.47
C GLU A 932 43.03 21.91 20.76
N SER A 933 43.23 23.11 21.30
CA SER A 933 43.91 23.36 22.57
C SER A 933 42.90 23.66 23.68
N GLU A 934 41.98 22.73 23.88
CA GLU A 934 40.80 22.96 24.70
C GLU A 934 41.15 23.36 26.14
N THR A 935 40.62 24.50 26.57
CA THR A 935 40.68 24.97 27.96
C THR A 935 39.26 25.07 28.50
N TYR A 936 39.08 24.92 29.80
CA TYR A 936 37.75 24.90 30.42
C TYR A 936 37.64 25.97 31.51
N PRO A 937 37.83 27.27 31.17
CA PRO A 937 37.78 28.35 32.14
C PRO A 937 36.40 28.51 32.79
N GLU A 938 35.33 28.02 32.15
CA GLU A 938 33.97 28.04 32.69
C GLU A 938 33.83 27.20 33.97
N LEU A 939 34.49 26.03 34.02
CA LEU A 939 34.52 25.19 35.23
C LEU A 939 35.19 25.90 36.41
N GLN A 940 36.14 26.81 36.14
CA GLN A 940 36.77 27.64 37.19
C GLN A 940 35.86 28.77 37.70
N LYS A 941 34.81 29.10 36.95
CA LYS A 941 33.80 30.12 37.28
C LYS A 941 32.55 29.52 37.91
N SER A 942 32.63 28.30 38.43
CA SER A 942 31.51 27.56 39.03
C SER A 942 30.36 27.26 38.06
N MET A 943 30.64 27.21 36.75
CA MET A 943 29.69 26.66 35.77
C MET A 943 29.95 25.17 35.61
N GLY A 944 28.91 24.39 35.33
CA GLY A 944 29.04 22.97 34.99
C GLY A 944 28.95 22.76 33.48
N LEU A 945 29.73 21.83 32.93
CA LEU A 945 29.54 21.35 31.56
C LEU A 945 28.33 20.40 31.54
N THR A 946 27.23 20.83 30.93
CA THR A 946 25.94 20.15 30.96
C THR A 946 25.55 19.51 29.62
N ARG A 947 26.13 19.98 28.50
CA ARG A 947 26.03 19.32 27.19
C ARG A 947 27.40 19.24 26.52
N TYR A 948 27.60 18.16 25.77
CA TYR A 948 28.76 17.89 24.95
C TYR A 948 28.27 17.12 23.71
N PHE A 949 28.07 17.80 22.58
CA PHE A 949 27.45 17.19 21.39
C PHE A 949 28.24 17.50 20.11
N THR A 950 27.97 16.76 19.02
CA THR A 950 28.57 17.03 17.70
C THR A 950 27.46 17.35 16.74
N HIS A 951 27.58 18.45 16.01
CA HIS A 951 26.63 18.91 15.01
C HIS A 951 27.40 19.37 13.77
N GLN A 952 27.04 18.85 12.59
CA GLN A 952 27.70 19.18 11.33
C GLN A 952 29.24 19.01 11.36
N GLY A 953 29.72 17.92 11.96
CA GLY A 953 31.15 17.62 12.08
C GLY A 953 31.93 18.44 13.12
N LYS A 954 31.27 19.40 13.79
CA LYS A 954 31.86 20.22 14.84
C LYS A 954 31.38 19.79 16.21
N THR A 955 32.25 19.87 17.20
CA THR A 955 31.91 19.50 18.59
C THR A 955 31.66 20.75 19.41
N TYR A 956 30.59 20.75 20.19
CA TYR A 956 30.14 21.88 21.00
C TYR A 956 30.09 21.51 22.47
N LEU A 957 30.46 22.47 23.31
CA LEU A 957 30.44 22.40 24.76
C LEU A 957 29.43 23.43 25.27
N VAL A 958 28.54 23.00 26.17
CA VAL A 958 27.55 23.86 26.81
C VAL A 958 27.81 23.89 28.30
N PHE A 959 28.12 25.08 28.82
CA PHE A 959 28.29 25.33 30.23
C PHE A 959 27.09 26.07 30.78
N GLU A 960 26.64 25.70 31.96
CA GLU A 960 25.50 26.32 32.63
C GLU A 960 25.85 26.66 34.08
N THR A 961 25.34 27.79 34.56
CA THR A 961 25.42 28.11 36.00
C THR A 961 24.51 27.16 36.76
N LEU A 962 25.09 26.26 37.56
CA LEU A 962 24.32 25.22 38.23
C LEU A 962 23.35 25.82 39.26
N PRO A 963 22.10 25.32 39.34
CA PRO A 963 21.19 25.67 40.42
C PRO A 963 21.81 25.38 41.80
N ASN A 964 21.48 26.20 42.81
CA ASN A 964 22.00 26.01 44.17
C ASN A 964 21.71 24.61 44.72
N THR A 965 20.57 24.01 44.35
CA THR A 965 20.20 22.63 44.71
C THR A 965 21.22 21.61 44.24
N LEU A 966 21.70 21.71 43.00
CA LEU A 966 22.74 20.84 42.46
C LEU A 966 24.12 21.18 43.02
N GLN A 967 24.43 22.46 43.27
CA GLN A 967 25.69 22.86 43.91
C GLN A 967 25.82 22.25 45.32
N ASP A 968 24.74 22.27 46.10
CA ASP A 968 24.70 21.68 47.44
C ASP A 968 24.80 20.14 47.37
N GLU A 969 24.16 19.52 46.37
CA GLU A 969 24.19 18.07 46.18
C GLU A 969 25.54 17.54 45.67
N PHE A 970 26.23 18.29 44.80
CA PHE A 970 27.49 17.92 44.16
C PHE A 970 28.69 18.33 45.02
N THR A 971 28.66 17.91 46.28
CA THR A 971 29.75 18.17 47.24
C THR A 971 30.80 17.06 47.19
N PRO A 972 32.07 17.36 46.86
CA PRO A 972 33.11 16.34 46.76
C PRO A 972 33.36 15.56 48.05
N PRO A 973 33.86 14.32 47.98
CA PRO A 973 34.25 13.54 49.15
C PRO A 973 35.51 14.07 49.85
N GLN A 974 35.63 13.79 51.16
CA GLN A 974 36.76 14.21 51.99
C GLN A 974 38.11 13.75 51.38
N GLU A 975 39.11 14.63 51.31
CA GLU A 975 40.42 14.36 50.67
C GLU A 975 41.12 13.10 51.20
N ASP A 976 40.93 12.73 52.48
CA ASP A 976 41.52 11.51 53.03
C ASP A 976 40.82 10.21 52.58
N LEU A 977 39.56 10.30 52.13
CA LEU A 977 38.85 9.20 51.47
C LEU A 977 39.23 9.07 49.99
N LYS A 978 39.75 10.14 49.35
CA LYS A 978 40.29 10.08 47.97
C LYS A 978 41.56 9.23 47.83
N LYS A 979 42.23 8.88 48.94
CA LYS A 979 43.40 7.96 48.95
C LYS A 979 42.99 6.48 48.97
N VAL A 980 41.73 6.20 49.36
CA VAL A 980 41.15 4.85 49.50
C VAL A 980 40.47 4.41 48.20
N ALA A 981 39.84 5.34 47.46
CA ALA A 981 39.47 5.16 46.05
C ALA A 981 40.73 5.04 45.16
#